data_AF-A0A941A5I5-F1
#
_entry.id   AF-A0A941A5I5-F1
#
_cell.length_a   1.000
_cell.length_b   1.000
_cell.length_c   1.000
_cell.angle_alpha   90.00
_cell.angle_beta   90.00
_cell.angle_gamma   90.00
#
_symmetry.space_group_name_H-M   'P 1'
#
loop_
_entity.id
_entity.type
_entity.pdbx_description
1 polymer ?
#
loop_
_entity_poly.entity_id
_entity_poly.type
_entity_poly.pdbx_seq_one_letter_code
_entity_poly.pdbx_strand_id
1 'polypeptide(L)'
;MSLALYENVNTTSFPRHCLLKYITQPFDKAAEYHWHQNLWQVPLLAEELGNFGYNVDVINWNDDNVTLNKQYDLVIDISPHNRQIYQKHLSPACRHILFATGSAPAWQRLQESNRLEDLYRRRGIRLEPKTPPAYDYPSPHCFDGFFLFGNRHTLTTFGPVNTDKVAFITNTGYLLPPPTDFSQKSPRNFLFLASRNQILKGLDLLLEVFSANHDITLYICSLFAQEPEFCQVYAKELFQHPNIKPIGFLDLYGSHFQELVQKCAYVIAPSCSEGISGSVLSAMSAGLIPLISRECGLEKCDAHIFDNCSINTIAETVADFSCKDPNWIRAETFRALDTIHRRYSPCAYLLSIRAALEKLLGPPSSQDHLVLSHSMKKRSAFMIATTRVGIPLTGGKYWHGGVSYIETLVKSVTALPKSERPELYLVISDHTLPHFECYQPFLSHFDGIIMLSPNPPAGDLVDKLGKAPVWCHNFNELFAIIDFYYPVNSDVLPYPQAASWIPDFQHKALPEFFSEYEHNSREDQFQKVAAEAQLVIFNSHDAEADFKKYYPASKAVTKILPAAIYPEEDWYTADPSAIQAKYNLPPRFVLCSNQFWIHKNHLTLFRAAALIKSAGQAIHIVCTGPTDDYRAPAYFTYLQNEITRMKLDDSITVLGLIPRSDQLQLLRRCMFVVQPSLFEGLSLIVQECRAFGKPLLLSDLDIHKEYQYGTLFNRLSPEDLAARMVNLLSDCCPGPDTAAEITAKNCAMELVHTCGRQFSSIILDHLCSIKPPPSPKPAHPPVAIVTSLSLDNITNEQLAIKSWQQAGFKVIAMNTADDIARLSPLFPDIEFIPASRDASARYGKPYIYFRDLVDCCVNLPSAISGIAKADIILPPELMPFVAQEGQGSIIFGSRLDTDSADLATGDEHSGGFDYIFFDKSVANYYPRESFCLGLYWWDYWAVLMPIAAGVTAKRLELPIAKHVRHQTSPNLELWRKLGLELARYAETDYAVTPDTLANYQKLLFQTIKDNSTAVSLPSS
;
A
#
# COMPACT_ATOMS: atom_id res chain seq x y z
N MET A 1 24.57 18.91 -27.39
CA MET A 1 25.81 18.73 -26.59
C MET A 1 25.51 19.24 -25.21
N SER A 2 25.74 18.44 -24.19
CA SER A 2 25.54 18.85 -22.79
C SER A 2 26.50 19.96 -22.43
N LEU A 3 26.06 20.95 -21.63
CA LEU A 3 27.01 21.92 -21.08
C LEU A 3 28.02 21.20 -20.17
N ALA A 4 29.27 21.70 -20.18
CA ALA A 4 30.36 21.19 -19.34
C ALA A 4 30.11 21.47 -17.84
N LEU A 5 29.42 22.57 -17.52
CA LEU A 5 29.05 23.01 -16.18
C LEU A 5 27.62 23.55 -16.19
N TYR A 6 26.82 23.11 -15.22
CA TYR A 6 25.54 23.71 -14.89
C TYR A 6 25.66 24.42 -13.55
N GLU A 7 25.44 25.73 -13.54
CA GLU A 7 25.50 26.52 -12.33
C GLU A 7 24.13 26.63 -11.67
N ASN A 8 24.08 26.46 -10.35
CA ASN A 8 22.90 26.64 -9.50
C ASN A 8 21.63 25.99 -10.07
N VAL A 9 21.68 24.67 -10.28
CA VAL A 9 20.61 23.91 -10.95
C VAL A 9 19.26 23.93 -10.23
N ASN A 10 19.22 24.35 -8.96
CA ASN A 10 18.01 24.49 -8.15
C ASN A 10 17.46 25.92 -8.13
N THR A 11 18.16 26.88 -8.75
CA THR A 11 17.84 28.32 -8.76
C THR A 11 17.62 28.88 -7.35
N THR A 12 18.51 28.52 -6.42
CA THR A 12 18.44 28.93 -5.01
C THR A 12 19.36 30.14 -4.74
N SER A 13 19.24 30.76 -3.57
CA SER A 13 20.10 31.88 -3.17
C SER A 13 20.60 31.68 -1.74
N PHE A 14 21.36 30.61 -1.52
CA PHE A 14 21.97 30.29 -0.23
C PHE A 14 23.40 30.87 -0.11
N PRO A 15 23.96 31.00 1.10
CA PRO A 15 25.35 31.42 1.27
C PRO A 15 26.38 30.32 0.99
N ARG A 16 25.96 29.04 0.97
CA ARG A 16 26.85 27.88 0.79
C ARG A 16 26.75 27.31 -0.62
N HIS A 17 27.85 26.76 -1.12
CA HIS A 17 27.92 26.15 -2.45
C HIS A 17 28.33 24.68 -2.40
N CYS A 18 27.66 23.85 -3.21
CA CYS A 18 27.98 22.45 -3.41
C CYS A 18 28.39 22.19 -4.86
N LEU A 19 29.50 21.49 -5.08
CA LEU A 19 29.87 20.95 -6.38
C LEU A 19 29.50 19.46 -6.43
N LEU A 20 28.58 19.10 -7.34
CA LEU A 20 28.21 17.72 -7.64
C LEU A 20 28.93 17.28 -8.92
N LYS A 21 30.01 16.51 -8.77
CA LYS A 21 30.72 15.89 -9.89
C LYS A 21 30.06 14.54 -10.20
N TYR A 22 29.11 14.55 -11.14
CA TYR A 22 28.35 13.36 -11.53
C TYR A 22 27.98 13.37 -13.03
N ILE A 23 26.71 13.55 -13.42
CA ILE A 23 26.32 13.65 -14.83
C ILE A 23 25.50 14.92 -15.07
N THR A 24 25.78 15.60 -16.18
CA THR A 24 25.10 16.86 -16.55
C THR A 24 23.91 16.66 -17.47
N GLN A 25 23.88 15.55 -18.23
CA GLN A 25 22.77 15.17 -19.12
C GLN A 25 21.37 15.33 -18.50
N PRO A 26 21.12 14.98 -17.20
CA PRO A 26 19.80 15.17 -16.59
C PRO A 26 19.30 16.62 -16.55
N PHE A 27 20.15 17.62 -16.81
CA PHE A 27 19.83 19.04 -16.76
C PHE A 27 19.69 19.69 -18.16
N ASP A 28 19.92 18.94 -19.25
CA ASP A 28 19.89 19.43 -20.64
C ASP A 28 18.50 19.54 -21.28
N LYS A 29 17.63 18.56 -21.03
CA LYS A 29 16.33 18.40 -21.72
C LYS A 29 15.23 18.09 -20.72
N ALA A 30 14.02 18.58 -21.00
CA ALA A 30 12.82 18.12 -20.31
C ALA A 30 12.51 16.66 -20.70
N ALA A 31 12.76 15.74 -19.76
CA ALA A 31 12.10 14.45 -19.55
C ALA A 31 12.17 13.35 -20.64
N GLU A 32 13.31 12.66 -20.73
CA GLU A 32 13.38 11.25 -21.17
C GLU A 32 13.67 10.33 -19.96
N TYR A 33 12.99 10.56 -18.82
CA TYR A 33 13.27 9.90 -17.54
C TYR A 33 13.15 8.36 -17.55
N HIS A 34 12.62 7.79 -18.63
CA HIS A 34 12.41 6.35 -18.82
C HIS A 34 13.66 5.58 -19.31
N TRP A 35 14.74 6.26 -19.73
CA TRP A 35 15.92 5.59 -20.32
C TRP A 35 16.99 5.18 -19.30
N HIS A 36 17.14 5.94 -18.20
CA HIS A 36 18.12 5.66 -17.16
C HIS A 36 17.72 6.32 -15.83
N GLN A 37 17.86 5.60 -14.71
CA GLN A 37 17.47 6.07 -13.37
C GLN A 37 18.17 7.37 -12.95
N ASN A 38 19.44 7.53 -13.31
CA ASN A 38 20.20 8.76 -13.09
C ASN A 38 19.55 10.02 -13.68
N LEU A 39 18.70 9.90 -14.70
CA LEU A 39 18.01 11.05 -15.30
C LEU A 39 17.06 11.74 -14.32
N TRP A 40 16.60 11.06 -13.26
CA TRP A 40 15.79 11.65 -12.20
C TRP A 40 16.47 11.59 -10.82
N GLN A 41 17.29 10.57 -10.54
CA GLN A 41 18.00 10.44 -9.25
C GLN A 41 19.01 11.58 -9.01
N VAL A 42 19.75 12.01 -10.04
CA VAL A 42 20.75 13.09 -9.91
C VAL A 42 20.10 14.46 -9.70
N PRO A 43 19.07 14.84 -10.47
CA PRO A 43 18.26 16.03 -10.16
C PRO A 43 17.65 16.03 -8.76
N LEU A 44 17.19 14.88 -8.27
CA LEU A 44 16.59 14.73 -6.94
C LEU A 44 17.63 14.86 -5.82
N LEU A 45 18.83 14.28 -5.99
CA LEU A 45 19.96 14.52 -5.09
C LEU A 45 20.34 16.01 -5.04
N ALA A 46 20.42 16.67 -6.20
CA ALA A 46 20.70 18.10 -6.25
C ALA A 46 19.64 18.89 -5.47
N GLU A 47 18.35 18.59 -5.65
CA GLU A 47 17.26 19.25 -4.92
C GLU A 47 17.36 19.06 -3.40
N GLU A 48 17.63 17.83 -2.95
CA GLU A 48 17.77 17.54 -1.53
C GLU A 48 18.98 18.27 -0.93
N LEU A 49 20.09 18.43 -1.66
CA LEU A 49 21.20 19.31 -1.24
C LEU A 49 20.76 20.78 -1.10
N GLY A 50 19.82 21.23 -1.93
CA GLY A 50 19.16 22.52 -1.78
C GLY A 50 18.37 22.64 -0.47
N ASN A 51 17.67 21.58 -0.05
CA ASN A 51 16.97 21.52 1.24
C ASN A 51 17.93 21.58 2.44
N PHE A 52 19.19 21.21 2.24
CA PHE A 52 20.28 21.39 3.22
C PHE A 52 20.98 22.75 3.10
N GLY A 53 20.43 23.69 2.32
CA GLY A 53 20.89 25.07 2.20
C GLY A 53 22.13 25.27 1.35
N TYR A 54 22.27 24.53 0.25
CA TYR A 54 23.35 24.69 -0.73
C TYR A 54 22.83 25.13 -2.11
N ASN A 55 23.55 26.06 -2.75
CA ASN A 55 23.45 26.24 -4.20
C ASN A 55 24.27 25.16 -4.88
N VAL A 56 23.67 24.42 -5.82
CA VAL A 56 24.29 23.23 -6.42
C VAL A 56 24.77 23.52 -7.84
N ASP A 57 26.07 23.38 -8.06
CA ASP A 57 26.67 23.33 -9.39
C ASP A 57 26.94 21.88 -9.78
N VAL A 58 26.77 21.53 -11.06
CA VAL A 58 26.94 20.16 -11.55
C VAL A 58 27.93 20.12 -12.71
N ILE A 59 28.92 19.23 -12.62
CA ILE A 59 29.88 18.94 -13.70
C ILE A 59 29.84 17.46 -14.06
N ASN A 60 30.24 17.14 -15.29
CA ASN A 60 30.29 15.75 -15.73
C ASN A 60 31.51 15.05 -15.10
N TRP A 61 31.36 13.78 -14.74
CA TRP A 61 32.35 13.02 -13.96
C TRP A 61 33.67 12.82 -14.70
N ASN A 62 33.64 12.90 -16.03
CA ASN A 62 34.77 12.74 -16.94
C ASN A 62 35.23 14.06 -17.57
N ASP A 63 34.73 15.21 -17.12
CA ASP A 63 35.18 16.50 -17.64
C ASP A 63 36.36 17.02 -16.81
N ASP A 64 37.53 17.03 -17.45
CA ASP A 64 38.79 17.45 -16.87
C ASP A 64 39.15 18.91 -17.17
N ASN A 65 38.36 19.62 -18.00
CA ASN A 65 38.69 20.95 -18.54
C ASN A 65 37.73 22.07 -18.12
N VAL A 66 36.86 21.81 -17.13
CA VAL A 66 35.93 22.81 -16.57
C VAL A 66 36.68 23.91 -15.80
N THR A 67 36.28 25.16 -16.04
CA THR A 67 36.70 26.30 -15.22
C THR A 67 35.65 26.61 -14.16
N LEU A 68 36.04 26.53 -12.89
CA LEU A 68 35.21 26.87 -11.73
C LEU A 68 35.51 28.30 -11.26
N ASN A 69 34.50 29.02 -10.79
CA ASN A 69 34.60 30.43 -10.39
C ASN A 69 34.15 30.71 -8.94
N LYS A 70 33.73 29.67 -8.21
CA LYS A 70 33.24 29.75 -6.82
C LYS A 70 34.18 29.05 -5.85
N GLN A 71 33.95 29.29 -4.56
CA GLN A 71 34.45 28.45 -3.47
C GLN A 71 33.32 27.52 -3.04
N TYR A 72 33.62 26.24 -2.89
CA TYR A 72 32.67 25.20 -2.52
C TYR A 72 32.86 24.77 -1.08
N ASP A 73 31.76 24.61 -0.36
CA ASP A 73 31.69 24.14 1.03
C ASP A 73 31.39 22.64 1.12
N LEU A 74 30.93 22.07 0.01
CA LEU A 74 30.64 20.65 -0.14
C LEU A 74 31.04 20.19 -1.55
N VAL A 75 31.71 19.05 -1.63
CA VAL A 75 31.95 18.36 -2.90
C VAL A 75 31.46 16.93 -2.78
N ILE A 76 30.65 16.50 -3.75
CA ILE A 76 30.25 15.10 -3.91
C ILE A 76 30.86 14.60 -5.22
N ASP A 77 31.77 13.63 -5.12
CA ASP A 77 32.55 13.12 -6.25
C ASP A 77 32.30 11.63 -6.47
N ILE A 78 31.77 11.28 -7.65
CA ILE A 78 31.58 9.88 -8.07
C ILE A 78 32.87 9.22 -8.60
N SER A 79 33.80 10.03 -9.10
CA SER A 79 34.97 9.57 -9.84
C SER A 79 36.20 10.40 -9.46
N PRO A 80 36.84 10.07 -8.32
CA PRO A 80 37.88 10.90 -7.70
C PRO A 80 39.27 10.82 -8.38
N HIS A 81 39.35 10.43 -9.66
CA HIS A 81 40.60 10.28 -10.38
C HIS A 81 41.23 11.61 -10.84
N ASN A 82 40.47 12.71 -10.82
CA ASN A 82 40.95 14.05 -11.16
C ASN A 82 40.42 15.12 -10.19
N ARG A 83 40.87 15.04 -8.93
CA ARG A 83 40.44 15.97 -7.86
C ARG A 83 41.06 17.37 -7.97
N GLN A 84 42.13 17.49 -8.76
CA GLN A 84 42.87 18.75 -8.92
C GLN A 84 41.99 19.86 -9.51
N ILE A 85 40.95 19.50 -10.28
CA ILE A 85 40.03 20.46 -10.94
C ILE A 85 39.34 21.39 -9.94
N TYR A 86 38.97 20.89 -8.77
CA TYR A 86 38.25 21.67 -7.74
C TYR A 86 39.10 21.96 -6.51
N GLN A 87 40.33 21.42 -6.40
CA GLN A 87 41.14 21.52 -5.18
C GLN A 87 41.48 22.96 -4.78
N LYS A 88 41.67 23.87 -5.75
CA LYS A 88 41.90 25.31 -5.51
C LYS A 88 40.61 26.12 -5.23
N HIS A 89 39.46 25.46 -5.32
CA HIS A 89 38.11 26.02 -5.19
C HIS A 89 37.39 25.50 -3.95
N LEU A 90 38.12 24.89 -3.01
CA LEU A 90 37.55 24.40 -1.75
C LEU A 90 37.68 25.46 -0.67
N SER A 91 36.58 25.72 0.03
CA SER A 91 36.62 26.52 1.25
C SER A 91 37.41 25.78 2.35
N PRO A 92 37.98 26.49 3.35
CA PRO A 92 38.76 25.83 4.42
C PRO A 92 37.99 24.80 5.24
N ALA A 93 36.66 24.93 5.29
CA ALA A 93 35.76 24.02 6.01
C ALA A 93 35.01 23.06 5.07
N CYS A 94 35.43 22.97 3.80
CA CYS A 94 34.76 22.16 2.81
C CYS A 94 34.74 20.69 3.20
N ARG A 95 33.57 20.07 3.11
CA ARG A 95 33.41 18.63 3.31
C ARG A 95 33.48 17.91 1.98
N HIS A 96 34.20 16.81 1.95
CA HIS A 96 34.39 16.02 0.74
C HIS A 96 33.76 14.64 0.89
N ILE A 97 32.79 14.33 0.02
CA ILE A 97 32.06 13.07 0.04
C ILE A 97 32.42 12.26 -1.20
N LEU A 98 32.88 11.02 -0.97
CA LEU A 98 32.98 10.02 -2.02
C LEU A 98 31.60 9.43 -2.27
N PHE A 99 31.13 9.40 -3.52
CA PHE A 99 29.89 8.71 -3.88
C PHE A 99 30.20 7.50 -4.77
N ALA A 100 30.37 6.31 -4.19
CA ALA A 100 30.56 5.10 -4.97
C ALA A 100 29.22 4.47 -5.36
N THR A 101 29.05 4.21 -6.66
CA THR A 101 27.85 3.58 -7.22
C THR A 101 27.98 2.06 -7.39
N GLY A 102 29.08 1.47 -6.95
CA GLY A 102 29.39 0.06 -7.12
C GLY A 102 30.52 -0.44 -6.23
N SER A 103 30.92 -1.69 -6.44
CA SER A 103 32.13 -2.28 -5.87
C SER A 103 33.38 -1.46 -6.24
N ALA A 104 34.43 -1.57 -5.42
CA ALA A 104 35.69 -0.88 -5.66
C ALA A 104 36.26 -1.21 -7.05
N PRO A 105 36.83 -0.23 -7.79
CA PRO A 105 37.35 -0.50 -9.14
C PRO A 105 38.42 -1.61 -9.21
N ALA A 106 39.22 -1.75 -8.15
CA ALA A 106 40.21 -2.84 -8.04
C ALA A 106 39.54 -4.22 -7.90
N TRP A 107 38.48 -4.31 -7.12
CA TRP A 107 37.68 -5.53 -6.97
C TRP A 107 37.02 -5.93 -8.29
N GLN A 108 36.35 -4.99 -8.95
CA GLN A 108 35.69 -5.24 -10.23
C GLN A 108 36.66 -5.82 -11.26
N ARG A 109 37.86 -5.23 -11.38
CA ARG A 109 38.89 -5.72 -12.30
C ARG A 109 39.38 -7.12 -11.93
N LEU A 110 39.60 -7.38 -10.64
CA LEU A 110 40.01 -8.70 -10.17
C LEU A 110 38.95 -9.75 -10.52
N GLN A 111 37.67 -9.46 -10.28
CA GLN A 111 36.58 -10.37 -10.58
C GLN A 111 36.39 -10.59 -12.07
N GLU A 112 36.51 -9.56 -12.90
CA GLU A 112 36.50 -9.72 -14.37
C GLU A 112 37.68 -10.58 -14.84
N SER A 113 38.88 -10.34 -14.31
CA SER A 113 40.08 -11.12 -14.66
C SER A 113 39.92 -12.59 -14.30
N ASN A 114 39.37 -12.88 -13.11
CA ASN A 114 39.06 -14.25 -12.70
C ASN A 114 38.06 -14.91 -13.64
N ARG A 115 37.01 -14.19 -14.09
CA ARG A 115 36.03 -14.70 -15.05
C ARG A 115 36.60 -14.98 -16.43
N LEU A 116 37.48 -14.11 -16.92
CA LEU A 116 38.19 -14.30 -18.18
C LEU A 116 39.14 -15.50 -18.12
N GLU A 117 39.81 -15.71 -16.98
CA GLU A 117 40.65 -16.88 -16.78
C GLU A 117 39.82 -18.17 -16.68
N ASP A 118 38.67 -18.14 -16.00
CA ASP A 118 37.76 -19.29 -15.97
C ASP A 118 37.15 -19.61 -17.35
N LEU A 119 36.88 -18.59 -18.17
CA LEU A 119 36.52 -18.79 -19.58
C LEU A 119 37.66 -19.47 -20.35
N TYR A 120 38.89 -19.00 -20.17
CA TYR A 120 40.07 -19.60 -20.81
C TYR A 120 40.24 -21.06 -20.41
N ARG A 121 40.04 -21.42 -19.12
CA ARG A 121 40.09 -22.81 -18.67
C ARG A 121 38.99 -23.68 -19.30
N ARG A 122 37.78 -23.15 -19.49
CA ARG A 122 36.64 -23.89 -20.06
C ARG A 122 36.69 -24.03 -21.58
N ARG A 123 37.16 -23.00 -22.30
CA ARG A 123 37.08 -22.94 -23.78
C ARG A 123 38.43 -22.79 -24.50
N GLY A 124 39.53 -22.57 -23.78
CA GLY A 124 40.84 -22.31 -24.37
C GLY A 124 40.95 -20.96 -25.08
N ILE A 125 39.97 -20.06 -24.90
CA ILE A 125 39.89 -18.75 -25.56
C ILE A 125 40.05 -17.65 -24.52
N ARG A 126 40.89 -16.67 -24.83
CA ARG A 126 41.12 -15.49 -23.98
C ARG A 126 40.49 -14.26 -24.63
N LEU A 127 39.57 -13.62 -23.91
CA LEU A 127 38.98 -12.35 -24.30
C LEU A 127 39.68 -11.22 -23.54
N GLU A 128 39.72 -10.03 -24.16
CA GLU A 128 40.28 -8.84 -23.51
C GLU A 128 39.29 -8.25 -22.49
N PRO A 129 39.78 -7.80 -21.31
CA PRO A 129 38.94 -7.14 -20.31
C PRO A 129 38.32 -5.86 -20.87
N LYS A 130 37.05 -5.62 -20.52
CA LYS A 130 36.31 -4.44 -20.94
C LYS A 130 36.33 -3.35 -19.85
N THR A 131 36.69 -3.68 -18.61
CA THR A 131 36.89 -2.65 -17.57
C THR A 131 38.19 -1.86 -17.83
N PRO A 132 38.16 -0.51 -17.76
CA PRO A 132 39.35 0.32 -17.95
C PRO A 132 40.51 -0.05 -17.00
N PRO A 133 41.77 0.28 -17.33
CA PRO A 133 42.93 0.05 -16.46
C PRO A 133 42.85 0.83 -15.14
N ALA A 134 43.64 0.40 -14.15
CA ALA A 134 43.61 0.98 -12.81
C ALA A 134 44.08 2.43 -12.84
N TYR A 135 43.21 3.36 -12.47
CA TYR A 135 43.64 4.66 -12.00
C TYR A 135 43.85 4.60 -10.48
N ASP A 136 44.67 5.49 -9.94
CA ASP A 136 44.87 5.62 -8.49
C ASP A 136 43.55 6.06 -7.85
N TYR A 137 42.78 5.08 -7.35
CA TYR A 137 41.54 5.33 -6.66
C TYR A 137 41.87 5.73 -5.22
N PRO A 138 41.63 6.98 -4.80
CA PRO A 138 42.03 7.42 -3.48
C PRO A 138 41.34 6.58 -2.41
N SER A 139 42.09 6.27 -1.34
CA SER A 139 41.51 5.57 -0.19
C SER A 139 40.25 6.29 0.32
N PRO A 140 39.18 5.57 0.68
CA PRO A 140 37.99 6.17 1.30
C PRO A 140 38.30 7.01 2.55
N HIS A 141 39.44 6.75 3.22
CA HIS A 141 39.91 7.55 4.36
C HIS A 141 40.24 9.01 4.01
N CYS A 142 40.48 9.32 2.74
CA CYS A 142 40.75 10.68 2.26
C CYS A 142 39.49 11.57 2.22
N PHE A 143 38.30 11.02 2.53
CA PHE A 143 37.03 11.71 2.45
C PHE A 143 36.39 11.87 3.85
N ASP A 144 35.57 12.91 3.98
CA ASP A 144 34.82 13.21 5.21
C ASP A 144 33.57 12.34 5.32
N GLY A 145 33.00 11.96 4.19
CA GLY A 145 31.86 11.06 4.09
C GLY A 145 31.96 10.10 2.91
N PHE A 146 31.22 9.00 3.00
CA PHE A 146 31.20 7.97 1.96
C PHE A 146 29.76 7.50 1.70
N PHE A 147 29.21 7.89 0.57
CA PHE A 147 27.93 7.40 0.04
C PHE A 147 28.16 6.17 -0.83
N LEU A 148 27.45 5.08 -0.54
CA LEU A 148 27.64 3.81 -1.24
C LEU A 148 26.30 3.23 -1.71
N PHE A 149 26.14 3.06 -3.02
CA PHE A 149 25.12 2.13 -3.57
C PHE A 149 25.58 0.70 -3.37
N GLY A 150 25.15 0.08 -2.28
CA GLY A 150 25.59 -1.26 -1.93
C GLY A 150 25.12 -1.66 -0.55
N ASN A 151 25.59 -2.82 -0.12
CA ASN A 151 25.39 -3.31 1.23
C ASN A 151 26.74 -3.51 1.93
N ARG A 152 26.73 -4.17 3.09
CA ARG A 152 27.95 -4.44 3.85
C ARG A 152 28.98 -5.25 3.05
N HIS A 153 28.53 -6.15 2.18
CA HIS A 153 29.42 -6.91 1.31
C HIS A 153 30.11 -5.99 0.28
N THR A 154 29.36 -5.12 -0.40
CA THR A 154 29.94 -4.12 -1.31
C THR A 154 31.00 -3.25 -0.60
N LEU A 155 30.74 -2.84 0.65
CA LEU A 155 31.69 -2.05 1.44
C LEU A 155 33.03 -2.79 1.64
N THR A 156 33.02 -4.11 1.84
CA THR A 156 34.26 -4.90 2.04
C THR A 156 35.20 -4.84 0.83
N THR A 157 34.69 -4.55 -0.37
CA THR A 157 35.50 -4.44 -1.59
C THR A 157 36.44 -3.24 -1.56
N PHE A 158 36.16 -2.22 -0.74
CA PHE A 158 36.98 -1.03 -0.56
C PHE A 158 38.08 -1.19 0.50
N GLY A 159 38.18 -2.38 1.12
CA GLY A 159 39.09 -2.64 2.24
C GLY A 159 38.58 -2.07 3.57
N PRO A 160 39.46 -1.87 4.57
CA PRO A 160 39.08 -1.25 5.83
C PRO A 160 38.56 0.18 5.61
N VAL A 161 37.36 0.48 6.09
CA VAL A 161 36.74 1.81 6.02
C VAL A 161 36.14 2.14 7.38
N ASN A 162 36.23 3.41 7.80
CA ASN A 162 35.51 3.86 9.00
C ASN A 162 34.00 3.87 8.73
N THR A 163 33.28 2.90 9.32
CA THR A 163 31.84 2.73 9.15
C THR A 163 31.01 3.91 9.64
N ASP A 164 31.54 4.73 10.55
CA ASP A 164 30.85 5.91 11.04
C ASP A 164 30.70 6.97 9.95
N LYS A 165 31.60 6.97 8.95
CA LYS A 165 31.54 7.89 7.79
C LYS A 165 30.72 7.34 6.61
N VAL A 166 30.29 6.08 6.67
CA VAL A 166 29.58 5.42 5.56
C VAL A 166 28.07 5.64 5.70
N ALA A 167 27.43 6.02 4.59
CA ALA A 167 25.99 5.99 4.43
C ALA A 167 25.64 5.12 3.21
N PHE A 168 24.80 4.12 3.42
CA PHE A 168 24.28 3.30 2.32
C PHE A 168 23.15 4.07 1.66
N ILE A 169 23.27 4.26 0.35
CA ILE A 169 22.24 4.86 -0.47
C ILE A 169 21.50 3.72 -1.17
N THR A 170 20.18 3.76 -1.15
CA THR A 170 19.35 2.79 -1.85
C THR A 170 19.39 3.07 -3.34
N ASN A 171 19.57 2.07 -4.20
CA ASN A 171 19.29 2.22 -5.63
C ASN A 171 17.79 1.91 -5.91
N THR A 172 17.29 2.14 -7.12
CA THR A 172 15.87 1.92 -7.45
C THR A 172 15.67 0.99 -8.64
N GLY A 173 14.43 0.54 -8.85
CA GLY A 173 13.97 0.00 -10.13
C GLY A 173 13.39 1.10 -11.03
N TYR A 174 12.94 0.77 -12.25
CA TYR A 174 11.96 1.61 -12.94
C TYR A 174 10.58 1.35 -12.33
N LEU A 175 9.65 2.29 -12.47
CA LEU A 175 8.27 2.05 -12.03
C LEU A 175 7.47 1.57 -13.25
N LEU A 176 7.55 0.26 -13.48
CA LEU A 176 6.95 -0.41 -14.64
C LEU A 176 5.55 -0.93 -14.29
N PRO A 177 4.60 -0.94 -15.24
CA PRO A 177 3.26 -1.45 -15.00
C PRO A 177 3.30 -2.85 -14.37
N PRO A 178 2.43 -3.14 -13.38
CA PRO A 178 2.38 -4.46 -12.77
C PRO A 178 1.90 -5.50 -13.79
N PRO A 179 2.23 -6.79 -13.60
CA PRO A 179 1.70 -7.85 -14.44
C PRO A 179 0.17 -7.92 -14.29
N THR A 180 -0.53 -7.88 -15.42
CA THR A 180 -2.01 -7.94 -15.47
C THR A 180 -2.54 -9.36 -15.57
N ASP A 181 -1.73 -10.29 -16.09
CA ASP A 181 -2.11 -11.68 -16.36
C ASP A 181 -0.94 -12.62 -16.01
N PHE A 182 -1.24 -13.66 -15.23
CA PHE A 182 -0.29 -14.68 -14.81
C PHE A 182 -0.41 -15.98 -15.62
N SER A 183 -1.44 -16.12 -16.46
CA SER A 183 -1.74 -17.35 -17.21
C SER A 183 -0.62 -17.76 -18.18
N GLN A 184 0.15 -16.78 -18.68
CA GLN A 184 1.26 -17.00 -19.62
C GLN A 184 2.63 -17.10 -18.94
N LYS A 185 2.71 -16.85 -17.63
CA LYS A 185 3.97 -16.77 -16.90
C LYS A 185 4.47 -18.18 -16.61
N SER A 186 5.60 -18.56 -17.20
CA SER A 186 6.13 -19.92 -17.13
C SER A 186 7.34 -20.02 -16.22
N PRO A 187 7.41 -21.03 -15.32
CA PRO A 187 8.63 -21.31 -14.54
C PRO A 187 9.80 -21.72 -15.44
N ARG A 188 9.56 -22.12 -16.69
CA ARG A 188 10.62 -22.54 -17.61
C ARG A 188 11.28 -21.38 -18.35
N ASN A 189 10.81 -20.15 -18.15
CA ASN A 189 11.27 -18.97 -18.88
C ASN A 189 12.05 -18.02 -17.97
N PHE A 190 13.28 -17.72 -18.36
CA PHE A 190 14.23 -16.90 -17.62
C PHE A 190 14.66 -15.69 -18.46
N LEU A 191 14.73 -14.52 -17.83
CA LEU A 191 15.22 -13.30 -18.45
C LEU A 191 16.62 -12.97 -17.93
N PHE A 192 17.58 -12.79 -18.83
CA PHE A 192 18.84 -12.11 -18.54
C PHE A 192 18.72 -10.65 -19.00
N LEU A 193 18.78 -9.72 -18.04
CA LEU A 193 18.69 -8.29 -18.29
C LEU A 193 19.96 -7.57 -17.81
N ALA A 194 20.77 -7.09 -18.76
CA ALA A 194 22.05 -6.44 -18.46
C ALA A 194 22.45 -5.44 -19.56
N SER A 195 23.52 -4.68 -19.33
CA SER A 195 24.08 -3.75 -20.33
C SER A 195 25.25 -4.38 -21.10
N ARG A 196 26.44 -3.79 -21.02
CA ARG A 196 27.69 -4.29 -21.60
C ARG A 196 28.46 -5.15 -20.57
N ASN A 197 29.60 -5.67 -21.02
CA ASN A 197 30.54 -6.49 -20.28
C ASN A 197 29.93 -7.87 -19.94
N GLN A 198 29.64 -8.66 -20.99
CA GLN A 198 28.85 -9.88 -20.87
C GLN A 198 29.47 -10.92 -19.91
N ILE A 199 30.81 -11.02 -19.88
CA ILE A 199 31.55 -11.92 -18.99
C ILE A 199 31.41 -11.51 -17.52
N LEU A 200 31.54 -10.21 -17.21
CA LEU A 200 31.36 -9.70 -15.86
C LEU A 200 29.92 -9.90 -15.34
N LYS A 201 28.95 -9.82 -16.26
CA LYS A 201 27.53 -10.07 -15.97
C LYS A 201 27.16 -11.56 -15.96
N GLY A 202 28.07 -12.43 -16.38
CA GLY A 202 27.94 -13.89 -16.34
C GLY A 202 27.05 -14.49 -17.44
N LEU A 203 26.87 -13.80 -18.57
CA LEU A 203 26.09 -14.32 -19.69
C LEU A 203 26.71 -15.61 -20.27
N ASP A 204 28.03 -15.71 -20.29
CA ASP A 204 28.77 -16.90 -20.72
C ASP A 204 28.39 -18.16 -19.93
N LEU A 205 28.17 -18.03 -18.63
CA LEU A 205 27.76 -19.12 -17.75
C LEU A 205 26.33 -19.56 -18.06
N LEU A 206 25.43 -18.60 -18.26
CA LEU A 206 24.04 -18.87 -18.61
C LEU A 206 23.93 -19.53 -19.98
N LEU A 207 24.69 -19.09 -20.98
CA LEU A 207 24.71 -19.72 -22.29
C LEU A 207 25.11 -21.19 -22.19
N GLU A 208 26.11 -21.52 -21.37
CA GLU A 208 26.52 -22.91 -21.17
C GLU A 208 25.48 -23.75 -20.43
N VAL A 209 24.90 -23.22 -19.34
CA VAL A 209 23.84 -23.91 -18.59
C VAL A 209 22.61 -24.18 -19.46
N PHE A 210 22.11 -23.16 -20.18
CA PHE A 210 20.89 -23.28 -20.98
C PHE A 210 21.09 -24.02 -22.30
N SER A 211 22.30 -24.04 -22.87
CA SER A 211 22.61 -24.87 -24.04
C SER A 211 22.54 -26.37 -23.74
N ALA A 212 22.69 -26.76 -22.47
CA ALA A 212 22.62 -28.15 -22.02
C ALA A 212 21.18 -28.63 -21.75
N ASN A 213 20.19 -27.72 -21.64
CA ASN A 213 18.80 -28.06 -21.32
C ASN A 213 17.81 -27.34 -22.25
N HIS A 214 17.21 -28.09 -23.17
CA HIS A 214 16.32 -27.56 -24.20
C HIS A 214 14.88 -27.33 -23.70
N ASP A 215 14.53 -27.78 -22.49
CA ASP A 215 13.18 -27.67 -21.93
C ASP A 215 12.94 -26.36 -21.16
N ILE A 216 13.96 -25.50 -21.08
CA ILE A 216 13.96 -24.19 -20.44
C ILE A 216 14.44 -23.14 -21.43
N THR A 217 13.86 -21.94 -21.36
CA THR A 217 14.15 -20.84 -22.31
C THR A 217 14.87 -19.70 -21.61
N LEU A 218 15.96 -19.21 -22.23
CA LEU A 218 16.67 -18.01 -21.82
C LEU A 218 16.43 -16.87 -22.81
N TYR A 219 15.85 -15.77 -22.33
CA TYR A 219 15.71 -14.53 -23.08
C TYR A 219 16.84 -13.58 -22.71
N ILE A 220 17.62 -13.14 -23.70
CA ILE A 220 18.82 -12.33 -23.49
C ILE A 220 18.55 -10.90 -23.95
N CYS A 221 18.29 -10.02 -22.98
CA CYS A 221 18.15 -8.59 -23.18
C CYS A 221 19.43 -7.88 -22.72
N SER A 222 20.40 -7.74 -23.62
CA SER A 222 21.65 -7.03 -23.34
C SER A 222 22.29 -6.41 -24.59
N LEU A 223 23.38 -5.67 -24.39
CA LEU A 223 24.16 -5.07 -25.47
C LEU A 223 25.22 -6.03 -26.06
N PHE A 224 25.00 -7.36 -25.99
CA PHE A 224 25.95 -8.37 -26.46
C PHE A 224 26.41 -8.15 -27.91
N ALA A 225 25.53 -7.64 -28.78
CA ALA A 225 25.86 -7.35 -30.18
C ALA A 225 26.97 -6.29 -30.35
N GLN A 226 27.26 -5.50 -29.32
CA GLN A 226 28.35 -4.51 -29.29
C GLN A 226 29.68 -5.12 -28.81
N GLU A 227 29.71 -6.42 -28.52
CA GLU A 227 30.89 -7.20 -28.13
C GLU A 227 31.12 -8.32 -29.16
N PRO A 228 31.59 -8.01 -30.38
CA PRO A 228 31.67 -8.98 -31.48
C PRO A 228 32.57 -10.19 -31.18
N GLU A 229 33.63 -9.99 -30.40
CA GLU A 229 34.52 -11.07 -29.95
C GLU A 229 33.78 -12.08 -29.07
N PHE A 230 32.94 -11.59 -28.14
CA PHE A 230 32.09 -12.45 -27.30
C PHE A 230 31.09 -13.23 -28.16
N CYS A 231 30.41 -12.55 -29.09
CA CYS A 231 29.48 -13.17 -30.03
C CYS A 231 30.14 -14.26 -30.88
N GLN A 232 31.41 -14.08 -31.27
CA GLN A 232 32.16 -15.09 -32.01
C GLN A 232 32.43 -16.34 -31.17
N VAL A 233 32.82 -16.16 -29.90
CA VAL A 233 33.09 -17.28 -28.97
C VAL A 233 31.84 -18.10 -28.66
N TYR A 234 30.69 -17.45 -28.55
CA TYR A 234 29.41 -18.05 -28.17
C TYR A 234 28.40 -18.12 -29.34
N ALA A 235 28.88 -18.09 -30.58
CA ALA A 235 28.01 -18.02 -31.76
C ALA A 235 27.04 -19.20 -31.87
N LYS A 236 27.49 -20.40 -31.44
CA LYS A 236 26.66 -21.60 -31.43
C LYS A 236 25.52 -21.45 -30.43
N GLU A 237 25.83 -21.14 -29.19
CA GLU A 237 24.85 -20.99 -28.10
C GLU A 237 23.87 -19.86 -28.36
N LEU A 238 24.35 -18.71 -28.82
CA LEU A 238 23.52 -17.53 -29.08
C LEU A 238 22.55 -17.71 -30.25
N PHE A 239 22.99 -18.33 -31.35
CA PHE A 239 22.26 -18.26 -32.62
C PHE A 239 21.77 -19.60 -33.17
N GLN A 240 22.21 -20.73 -32.61
CA GLN A 240 21.82 -22.07 -33.11
C GLN A 240 20.92 -22.86 -32.14
N HIS A 241 20.89 -22.50 -30.85
CA HIS A 241 20.03 -23.18 -29.88
C HIS A 241 18.62 -22.58 -29.85
N PRO A 242 17.55 -23.37 -30.09
CA PRO A 242 16.20 -22.85 -30.23
C PRO A 242 15.63 -22.31 -28.91
N ASN A 243 16.15 -22.74 -27.76
CA ASN A 243 15.70 -22.32 -26.43
C ASN A 243 16.47 -21.08 -25.90
N ILE A 244 17.46 -20.57 -26.64
CA ILE A 244 18.16 -19.32 -26.32
C ILE A 244 17.68 -18.24 -27.28
N LYS A 245 17.17 -17.13 -26.74
CA LYS A 245 16.55 -16.03 -27.50
C LYS A 245 17.38 -14.75 -27.36
N PRO A 246 18.28 -14.45 -28.31
CA PRO A 246 19.12 -13.24 -28.29
C PRO A 246 18.32 -12.00 -28.72
N ILE A 247 17.61 -11.36 -27.78
CA ILE A 247 16.72 -10.23 -28.05
C ILE A 247 17.49 -8.93 -28.33
N GLY A 248 18.52 -8.64 -27.53
CA GLY A 248 19.35 -7.44 -27.68
C GLY A 248 18.91 -6.28 -26.77
N PHE A 249 19.13 -5.04 -27.23
CA PHE A 249 18.68 -3.85 -26.51
C PHE A 249 17.15 -3.78 -26.49
N LEU A 250 16.58 -3.37 -25.37
CA LEU A 250 15.13 -3.33 -25.19
C LEU A 250 14.71 -2.10 -24.38
N ASP A 251 13.69 -1.39 -24.86
CA ASP A 251 13.02 -0.31 -24.13
C ASP A 251 12.06 -0.91 -23.09
N LEU A 252 12.32 -0.66 -21.81
CA LEU A 252 11.57 -1.23 -20.69
C LEU A 252 10.12 -0.74 -20.59
N TYR A 253 9.81 0.41 -21.20
CA TYR A 253 8.43 0.91 -21.32
C TYR A 253 7.76 0.45 -22.61
N GLY A 254 8.50 -0.19 -23.52
CA GLY A 254 8.00 -0.72 -24.78
C GLY A 254 7.17 -2.00 -24.60
N SER A 255 6.28 -2.26 -25.56
CA SER A 255 5.41 -3.45 -25.55
C SER A 255 6.19 -4.76 -25.52
N HIS A 256 7.37 -4.81 -26.13
CA HIS A 256 8.18 -6.03 -26.17
C HIS A 256 8.72 -6.43 -24.78
N PHE A 257 9.01 -5.47 -23.89
CA PHE A 257 9.37 -5.82 -22.51
C PHE A 257 8.18 -6.46 -21.80
N GLN A 258 7.00 -5.87 -21.95
CA GLN A 258 5.77 -6.32 -21.31
C GLN A 258 5.41 -7.74 -21.76
N GLU A 259 5.58 -8.06 -23.04
CA GLU A 259 5.42 -9.42 -23.56
C GLU A 259 6.39 -10.42 -22.90
N LEU A 260 7.64 -10.02 -22.65
CA LEU A 260 8.63 -10.88 -21.99
C LEU A 260 8.31 -11.07 -20.51
N VAL A 261 7.89 -10.01 -19.83
CA VAL A 261 7.49 -10.04 -18.41
C VAL A 261 6.29 -10.96 -18.19
N GLN A 262 5.32 -10.96 -19.11
CA GLN A 262 4.18 -11.87 -19.06
C GLN A 262 4.57 -13.35 -19.25
N LYS A 263 5.69 -13.62 -19.93
CA LYS A 263 6.16 -14.98 -20.23
C LYS A 263 7.16 -15.52 -19.21
N CYS A 264 8.03 -14.67 -18.68
CA CYS A 264 9.16 -15.07 -17.83
C CYS A 264 8.75 -15.05 -16.35
N ALA A 265 9.08 -16.11 -15.61
CA ALA A 265 8.92 -16.09 -14.17
C ALA A 265 10.08 -15.35 -13.47
N TYR A 266 11.29 -15.49 -14.02
CA TYR A 266 12.54 -15.14 -13.34
C TYR A 266 13.37 -14.13 -14.10
N VAL A 267 14.09 -13.28 -13.34
CA VAL A 267 15.30 -12.60 -13.83
C VAL A 267 16.52 -13.30 -13.23
N ILE A 268 17.49 -13.65 -14.08
CA ILE A 268 18.68 -14.40 -13.67
C ILE A 268 19.96 -13.58 -13.90
N ALA A 269 20.78 -13.39 -12.87
CA ALA A 269 21.98 -12.55 -12.94
C ALA A 269 23.16 -13.08 -12.09
N PRO A 270 24.02 -13.96 -12.65
CA PRO A 270 25.22 -14.46 -11.99
C PRO A 270 26.42 -13.49 -12.12
N SER A 271 26.19 -12.20 -11.87
CA SER A 271 27.24 -11.18 -11.96
C SER A 271 28.32 -11.39 -10.89
N CYS A 272 29.55 -10.95 -11.14
CA CYS A 272 30.63 -11.03 -10.14
C CYS A 272 31.01 -9.68 -9.52
N SER A 273 30.36 -8.58 -9.93
CA SER A 273 30.63 -7.25 -9.37
C SER A 273 29.53 -6.26 -9.72
N GLU A 274 28.76 -5.81 -8.73
CA GLU A 274 27.81 -4.69 -8.83
C GLU A 274 27.93 -3.77 -7.59
N GLY A 275 27.06 -2.77 -7.50
CA GLY A 275 26.67 -2.09 -6.26
C GLY A 275 25.36 -2.68 -5.75
N ILE A 276 24.26 -2.03 -6.14
CA ILE A 276 22.91 -2.61 -6.15
C ILE A 276 22.46 -2.63 -7.62
N SER A 277 22.22 -3.81 -8.18
CA SER A 277 21.96 -3.96 -9.62
C SER A 277 20.64 -3.31 -10.05
N GLY A 278 20.75 -2.20 -10.79
CA GLY A 278 19.58 -1.48 -11.33
C GLY A 278 18.77 -2.32 -12.32
N SER A 279 19.40 -3.20 -13.10
CA SER A 279 18.69 -4.08 -14.05
C SER A 279 17.86 -5.15 -13.32
N VAL A 280 18.39 -5.73 -12.24
CA VAL A 280 17.63 -6.67 -11.40
C VAL A 280 16.44 -5.96 -10.75
N LEU A 281 16.64 -4.78 -10.15
CA LEU A 281 15.56 -3.99 -9.57
C LEU A 281 14.48 -3.62 -10.60
N SER A 282 14.88 -3.33 -11.84
CA SER A 282 13.98 -3.03 -12.95
C SER A 282 13.15 -4.24 -13.41
N ALA A 283 13.75 -5.43 -13.37
CA ALA A 283 13.01 -6.66 -13.64
C ALA A 283 12.05 -7.00 -12.49
N MET A 284 12.49 -6.84 -11.24
CA MET A 284 11.65 -7.01 -10.05
C MET A 284 10.45 -6.07 -10.04
N SER A 285 10.62 -4.82 -10.47
CA SER A 285 9.53 -3.84 -10.55
C SER A 285 8.46 -4.19 -11.57
N ALA A 286 8.77 -5.10 -12.51
CA ALA A 286 7.81 -5.66 -13.45
C ALA A 286 7.24 -7.01 -12.97
N GLY A 287 7.64 -7.48 -11.79
CA GLY A 287 7.18 -8.74 -11.20
C GLY A 287 8.03 -9.96 -11.58
N LEU A 288 9.28 -9.80 -12.02
CA LEU A 288 10.20 -10.93 -12.21
C LEU A 288 10.91 -11.31 -10.91
N ILE A 289 10.93 -12.61 -10.61
CA ILE A 289 11.53 -13.14 -9.38
C ILE A 289 13.06 -13.18 -9.55
N PRO A 290 13.84 -12.54 -8.66
CA PRO A 290 15.29 -12.41 -8.82
C PRO A 290 16.06 -13.66 -8.36
N LEU A 291 16.77 -14.30 -9.30
CA LEU A 291 17.74 -15.38 -9.07
C LEU A 291 19.15 -14.85 -9.38
N ILE A 292 19.91 -14.48 -8.35
CA ILE A 292 21.06 -13.59 -8.53
C ILE A 292 22.26 -14.00 -7.71
N SER A 293 23.42 -13.50 -8.10
CA SER A 293 24.64 -13.54 -7.28
C SER A 293 24.53 -12.63 -6.05
N ARG A 294 25.34 -12.89 -5.02
CA ARG A 294 25.46 -11.99 -3.86
C ARG A 294 25.97 -10.61 -4.28
N GLU A 295 26.81 -10.59 -5.30
CA GLU A 295 27.49 -9.43 -5.85
C GLU A 295 26.51 -8.45 -6.51
N CYS A 296 25.25 -8.84 -6.75
CA CYS A 296 24.18 -7.94 -7.20
C CYS A 296 23.68 -6.96 -6.12
N GLY A 297 24.08 -7.13 -4.85
CA GLY A 297 23.87 -6.14 -3.79
C GLY A 297 22.53 -6.17 -3.07
N LEU A 298 21.66 -7.13 -3.39
CA LEU A 298 20.40 -7.33 -2.67
C LEU A 298 20.60 -8.28 -1.49
N GLU A 299 19.72 -8.20 -0.49
CA GLU A 299 19.74 -9.06 0.69
C GLU A 299 19.00 -10.39 0.42
N LYS A 300 19.30 -11.44 1.20
CA LYS A 300 18.63 -12.76 1.06
C LYS A 300 17.11 -12.72 1.23
N CYS A 301 16.58 -11.71 1.93
CA CYS A 301 15.14 -11.49 2.07
C CYS A 301 14.50 -10.83 0.84
N ASP A 302 15.30 -10.21 -0.02
CA ASP A 302 14.82 -9.51 -1.22
C ASP A 302 14.91 -10.39 -2.47
N ALA A 303 15.85 -11.35 -2.49
CA ALA A 303 16.12 -12.18 -3.66
C ALA A 303 16.60 -13.59 -3.31
N HIS A 304 16.48 -14.50 -4.28
CA HIS A 304 17.13 -15.81 -4.19
C HIS A 304 18.58 -15.68 -4.63
N ILE A 305 19.49 -15.84 -3.68
CA ILE A 305 20.92 -15.61 -3.87
C ILE A 305 21.65 -16.93 -4.09
N PHE A 306 22.41 -17.05 -5.18
CA PHE A 306 23.30 -18.18 -5.42
C PHE A 306 24.35 -18.32 -4.32
N ASP A 307 24.68 -19.55 -3.94
CA ASP A 307 25.80 -19.81 -3.03
C ASP A 307 27.14 -19.41 -3.67
N ASN A 308 27.26 -19.67 -4.97
CA ASN A 308 28.35 -19.23 -5.83
C ASN A 308 27.88 -19.23 -7.29
N CYS A 309 28.64 -18.58 -8.17
CA CYS A 309 28.29 -18.48 -9.58
C CYS A 309 29.06 -19.51 -10.45
N SER A 310 29.17 -20.75 -9.99
CA SER A 310 29.63 -21.89 -10.80
C SER A 310 28.51 -22.41 -11.71
N ILE A 311 28.88 -23.05 -12.83
CA ILE A 311 27.93 -23.64 -13.78
C ILE A 311 27.01 -24.65 -13.08
N ASN A 312 27.55 -25.48 -12.19
CA ASN A 312 26.77 -26.50 -11.48
C ASN A 312 25.73 -25.87 -10.55
N THR A 313 26.13 -24.91 -9.72
CA THR A 313 25.21 -24.22 -8.80
C THR A 313 24.11 -23.48 -9.56
N ILE A 314 24.45 -22.83 -10.67
CA ILE A 314 23.46 -22.16 -11.53
C ILE A 314 22.51 -23.19 -12.15
N ALA A 315 23.02 -24.31 -12.67
CA ALA A 315 22.22 -25.37 -13.28
C ALA A 315 21.25 -26.02 -12.28
N GLU A 316 21.71 -26.32 -11.06
CA GLU A 316 20.89 -26.85 -9.96
C GLU A 316 19.78 -25.87 -9.57
N THR A 317 20.11 -24.57 -9.45
CA THR A 317 19.12 -23.54 -9.15
C THR A 317 18.09 -23.42 -10.26
N VAL A 318 18.52 -23.38 -11.52
CA VAL A 318 17.62 -23.31 -12.68
C VAL A 318 16.71 -24.54 -12.74
N ALA A 319 17.23 -25.73 -12.44
CA ALA A 319 16.45 -26.95 -12.38
C ALA A 319 15.36 -26.91 -11.30
N ASP A 320 15.70 -26.52 -10.05
CA ASP A 320 14.72 -26.39 -8.97
C ASP A 320 13.63 -25.36 -9.30
N PHE A 321 14.02 -24.18 -9.78
CA PHE A 321 13.07 -23.10 -10.04
C PHE A 321 12.20 -23.34 -11.30
N SER A 322 12.67 -24.16 -12.25
CA SER A 322 11.90 -24.53 -13.44
C SER A 322 10.66 -25.40 -13.15
N CYS A 323 10.56 -25.93 -11.93
CA CYS A 323 9.50 -26.83 -11.49
C CYS A 323 8.52 -26.19 -10.49
N LYS A 324 8.68 -24.90 -10.14
CA LYS A 324 7.79 -24.23 -9.17
C LYS A 324 6.37 -24.11 -9.71
N ASP A 325 5.39 -24.25 -8.82
CA ASP A 325 3.98 -24.17 -9.18
C ASP A 325 3.53 -22.72 -9.46
N PRO A 326 2.47 -22.51 -10.25
CA PRO A 326 1.98 -21.16 -10.58
C PRO A 326 1.56 -20.30 -9.37
N ASN A 327 1.06 -20.90 -8.29
CA ASN A 327 0.63 -20.14 -7.11
C ASN A 327 1.84 -19.60 -6.35
N TRP A 328 2.90 -20.42 -6.22
CA TRP A 328 4.18 -19.97 -5.68
C TRP A 328 4.78 -18.84 -6.52
N ILE A 329 4.78 -18.96 -7.86
CA ILE A 329 5.29 -17.91 -8.76
C ILE A 329 4.52 -16.61 -8.56
N ARG A 330 3.19 -16.69 -8.40
CA ARG A 330 2.37 -15.52 -8.14
C ARG A 330 2.74 -14.88 -6.80
N ALA A 331 2.77 -15.65 -5.72
CA ALA A 331 3.10 -15.15 -4.39
C ALA A 331 4.46 -14.45 -4.38
N GLU A 332 5.48 -15.08 -4.98
CA GLU A 332 6.83 -14.52 -5.07
C GLU A 332 6.93 -13.32 -6.01
N THR A 333 6.10 -13.26 -7.06
CA THR A 333 5.98 -12.07 -7.91
C THR A 333 5.47 -10.88 -7.10
N PHE A 334 4.41 -11.04 -6.32
CA PHE A 334 3.90 -9.97 -5.46
C PHE A 334 4.87 -9.60 -4.34
N ARG A 335 5.61 -10.58 -3.80
CA ARG A 335 6.70 -10.30 -2.86
C ARG A 335 7.80 -9.45 -3.47
N ALA A 336 8.19 -9.72 -4.72
CA ALA A 336 9.17 -8.90 -5.45
C ALA A 336 8.67 -7.47 -5.69
N LEU A 337 7.39 -7.31 -6.08
CA LEU A 337 6.75 -6.01 -6.26
C LEU A 337 6.70 -5.22 -4.94
N ASP A 338 6.21 -5.82 -3.85
CA ASP A 338 6.17 -5.21 -2.52
C ASP A 338 7.58 -4.79 -2.04
N THR A 339 8.59 -5.64 -2.28
CA THR A 339 9.99 -5.34 -1.97
C THR A 339 10.45 -4.07 -2.70
N ILE A 340 10.13 -3.93 -3.99
CA ILE A 340 10.45 -2.72 -4.75
C ILE A 340 9.75 -1.50 -4.16
N HIS A 341 8.43 -1.56 -3.94
CA HIS A 341 7.66 -0.44 -3.40
C HIS A 341 8.16 0.03 -2.04
N ARG A 342 8.48 -0.92 -1.13
CA ARG A 342 8.90 -0.59 0.24
C ARG A 342 10.36 -0.20 0.38
N ARG A 343 11.26 -0.83 -0.38
CA ARG A 343 12.71 -0.73 -0.15
C ARG A 343 13.46 -0.04 -1.27
N TYR A 344 12.98 -0.11 -2.51
CA TYR A 344 13.71 0.34 -3.71
C TYR A 344 12.90 1.31 -4.59
N SER A 345 11.96 2.05 -3.98
CA SER A 345 11.14 3.08 -4.63
C SER A 345 11.86 4.44 -4.69
N PRO A 346 11.39 5.39 -5.52
CA PRO A 346 11.91 6.77 -5.52
C PRO A 346 11.86 7.42 -4.14
N CYS A 347 10.82 7.15 -3.34
CA CYS A 347 10.73 7.61 -1.96
C CYS A 347 11.83 6.98 -1.09
N ALA A 348 12.09 5.68 -1.21
CA ALA A 348 13.17 5.02 -0.47
C ALA A 348 14.56 5.59 -0.84
N TYR A 349 14.80 5.91 -2.12
CA TYR A 349 16.01 6.62 -2.55
C TYR A 349 16.12 7.99 -1.87
N LEU A 350 15.09 8.82 -1.95
CA LEU A 350 15.07 10.16 -1.34
C LEU A 350 15.35 10.09 0.16
N LEU A 351 14.69 9.19 0.87
CA LEU A 351 14.87 9.00 2.32
C LEU A 351 16.27 8.51 2.66
N SER A 352 16.87 7.65 1.83
CA SER A 352 18.26 7.20 2.03
C SER A 352 19.27 8.34 1.84
N ILE A 353 19.05 9.22 0.84
CA ILE A 353 19.86 10.43 0.62
C ILE A 353 19.70 11.40 1.79
N ARG A 354 18.47 11.69 2.21
CA ARG A 354 18.20 12.57 3.36
C ARG A 354 18.91 12.06 4.61
N ALA A 355 18.72 10.78 4.96
CA ALA A 355 19.36 10.17 6.12
C ALA A 355 20.90 10.24 6.03
N ALA A 356 21.47 10.05 4.83
CA ALA A 356 22.91 10.16 4.59
C ALA A 356 23.43 11.59 4.79
N LEU A 357 22.69 12.59 4.30
CA LEU A 357 23.00 14.00 4.49
C LEU A 357 22.82 14.43 5.95
N GLU A 358 21.77 14.01 6.64
CA GLU A 358 21.57 14.30 8.07
C GLU A 358 22.69 13.71 8.92
N LYS A 359 23.09 12.46 8.63
CA LYS A 359 24.19 11.79 9.34
C LYS A 359 25.50 12.56 9.22
N LEU A 360 25.81 13.09 8.04
CA LEU A 360 27.06 13.80 7.82
C LEU A 360 26.95 15.27 8.23
N LEU A 361 25.92 15.98 7.78
CA LEU A 361 25.76 17.43 7.84
C LEU A 361 24.95 17.93 9.04
N GLY A 362 24.26 17.05 9.76
CA GLY A 362 23.21 17.40 10.72
C GLY A 362 21.86 17.66 10.04
N PRO A 363 20.75 17.74 10.80
CA PRO A 363 19.43 18.02 10.23
C PRO A 363 19.37 19.42 9.58
N PRO A 364 18.52 19.62 8.55
CA PRO A 364 18.30 20.94 7.95
C PRO A 364 17.78 21.95 8.98
N SER A 365 18.12 23.23 8.82
CA SER A 365 17.69 24.26 9.76
C SER A 365 16.19 24.57 9.60
N SER A 366 15.48 24.86 10.69
CA SER A 366 14.02 25.05 10.66
C SER A 366 13.55 26.27 9.85
N GLN A 367 14.43 27.22 9.54
CA GLN A 367 14.15 28.34 8.63
C GLN A 367 14.21 27.94 7.15
N ASP A 368 14.89 26.84 6.80
CA ASP A 368 15.07 26.37 5.42
C ASP A 368 13.91 25.50 4.91
N HIS A 369 13.06 24.98 5.81
CA HIS A 369 11.88 24.16 5.45
C HIS A 369 10.77 24.93 4.72
N LEU A 370 10.78 26.27 4.76
CA LEU A 370 9.69 27.12 4.27
C LEU A 370 9.75 27.44 2.76
N VAL A 371 10.79 27.03 2.03
CA VAL A 371 11.06 27.51 0.67
C VAL A 371 10.28 26.74 -0.43
N LEU A 372 9.53 25.68 -0.12
CA LEU A 372 8.87 24.84 -1.14
C LEU A 372 7.34 24.96 -1.23
N SER A 373 6.69 25.82 -0.43
CA SER A 373 5.23 25.84 -0.33
C SER A 373 4.46 26.49 -1.50
N HIS A 374 5.14 27.17 -2.45
CA HIS A 374 4.46 27.96 -3.49
C HIS A 374 4.75 27.54 -4.94
N SER A 375 5.60 26.54 -5.16
CA SER A 375 5.71 25.91 -6.48
C SER A 375 6.15 24.48 -6.30
N MET A 376 5.35 23.51 -6.73
CA MET A 376 5.88 22.17 -7.03
C MET A 376 6.99 22.40 -8.07
N LYS A 377 8.26 22.40 -7.66
CA LYS A 377 9.37 22.46 -8.61
C LYS A 377 9.26 21.23 -9.51
N LYS A 378 9.81 21.31 -10.73
CA LYS A 378 9.72 20.34 -11.84
C LYS A 378 10.08 18.85 -11.53
N ARG A 379 10.28 18.44 -10.26
CA ARG A 379 10.88 17.17 -9.83
C ARG A 379 10.09 16.41 -8.73
N SER A 380 9.37 17.10 -7.84
CA SER A 380 8.22 16.49 -7.12
C SER A 380 7.21 15.92 -8.11
N ALA A 381 7.15 16.55 -9.30
CA ALA A 381 6.51 16.11 -10.52
C ALA A 381 6.86 14.67 -10.93
N PHE A 382 8.13 14.24 -10.89
CA PHE A 382 8.50 12.86 -11.25
C PHE A 382 7.94 11.86 -10.24
N MET A 383 8.18 12.09 -8.94
CA MET A 383 7.71 11.18 -7.90
C MET A 383 6.19 11.03 -7.97
N ILE A 384 5.46 12.16 -8.07
CA ILE A 384 4.01 12.10 -8.19
C ILE A 384 3.55 11.45 -9.48
N ALA A 385 4.16 11.77 -10.63
CA ALA A 385 3.81 11.19 -11.94
C ALA A 385 3.96 9.66 -11.97
N THR A 386 4.80 9.12 -11.10
CA THR A 386 5.01 7.68 -10.97
C THR A 386 4.32 7.05 -9.77
N THR A 387 3.60 7.84 -8.96
CA THR A 387 2.84 7.36 -7.80
C THR A 387 1.52 6.78 -8.26
N ARG A 388 1.18 5.58 -7.80
CA ARG A 388 -0.09 4.90 -8.10
C ARG A 388 -1.05 5.01 -6.93
N VAL A 389 -2.23 5.55 -7.18
CA VAL A 389 -3.25 5.74 -6.17
C VAL A 389 -4.44 4.84 -6.45
N GLY A 390 -4.75 3.95 -5.50
CA GLY A 390 -5.98 3.18 -5.50
C GLY A 390 -7.15 4.00 -4.97
N ILE A 391 -8.17 4.20 -5.81
CA ILE A 391 -9.41 4.89 -5.49
C ILE A 391 -10.55 3.85 -5.44
N PRO A 392 -11.08 3.49 -4.26
CA PRO A 392 -12.21 2.57 -4.19
C PRO A 392 -13.52 3.20 -4.64
N LEU A 393 -14.43 2.34 -5.11
CA LEU A 393 -15.84 2.69 -5.25
C LEU A 393 -16.40 3.11 -3.89
N THR A 394 -16.62 4.41 -3.73
CA THR A 394 -17.16 5.04 -2.52
C THR A 394 -18.58 5.56 -2.77
N GLY A 395 -19.52 5.22 -1.89
CA GLY A 395 -20.94 5.45 -2.15
C GLY A 395 -21.51 4.50 -3.21
N GLY A 396 -22.59 4.91 -3.88
CA GLY A 396 -23.24 4.10 -4.91
C GLY A 396 -24.72 4.44 -5.04
N LYS A 397 -25.52 3.46 -5.48
CA LYS A 397 -26.96 3.61 -5.76
C LYS A 397 -27.76 4.23 -4.60
N TYR A 398 -27.34 3.98 -3.36
CA TYR A 398 -28.01 4.46 -2.15
C TYR A 398 -27.39 5.75 -1.57
N TRP A 399 -26.14 6.07 -1.92
CA TRP A 399 -25.45 7.27 -1.46
C TRP A 399 -24.65 7.89 -2.61
N HIS A 400 -25.30 8.78 -3.37
CA HIS A 400 -24.69 9.45 -4.51
C HIS A 400 -23.66 10.51 -4.11
N GLY A 401 -23.72 11.05 -2.88
CA GLY A 401 -22.77 12.05 -2.40
C GLY A 401 -21.32 11.55 -2.40
N GLY A 402 -21.10 10.27 -2.03
CA GLY A 402 -19.78 9.64 -2.13
C GLY A 402 -19.29 9.53 -3.57
N VAL A 403 -20.18 9.20 -4.51
CA VAL A 403 -19.84 9.11 -5.95
C VAL A 403 -19.44 10.47 -6.49
N SER A 404 -20.23 11.51 -6.22
CA SER A 404 -19.92 12.89 -6.64
C SER A 404 -18.62 13.40 -6.03
N TYR A 405 -18.30 13.03 -4.78
CA TYR A 405 -17.02 13.37 -4.17
C TYR A 405 -15.85 12.75 -4.94
N ILE A 406 -15.89 11.45 -5.22
CA ILE A 406 -14.84 10.78 -6.00
C ILE A 406 -14.73 11.38 -7.41
N GLU A 407 -15.85 11.67 -8.07
CA GLU A 407 -15.86 12.34 -9.36
C GLU A 407 -15.11 13.69 -9.31
N THR A 408 -15.41 14.53 -8.32
CA THR A 408 -14.73 15.83 -8.16
C THR A 408 -13.24 15.69 -7.90
N LEU A 409 -12.84 14.72 -7.07
CA LEU A 409 -11.43 14.43 -6.77
C LEU A 409 -10.69 13.97 -8.04
N VAL A 410 -11.22 12.96 -8.72
CA VAL A 410 -10.61 12.35 -9.90
C VAL A 410 -10.50 13.36 -11.04
N LYS A 411 -11.56 14.15 -11.29
CA LYS A 411 -11.51 15.24 -12.30
C LYS A 411 -10.52 16.34 -11.90
N SER A 412 -10.40 16.69 -10.62
CA SER A 412 -9.40 17.66 -10.14
C SER A 412 -7.97 17.21 -10.36
N VAL A 413 -7.68 15.93 -10.10
CA VAL A 413 -6.35 15.36 -10.31
C VAL A 413 -6.04 15.22 -11.80
N THR A 414 -6.99 14.77 -12.60
CA THR A 414 -6.78 14.55 -14.05
C THR A 414 -6.84 15.80 -14.91
N ALA A 415 -7.31 16.93 -14.36
CA ALA A 415 -7.16 18.25 -14.98
C ALA A 415 -5.67 18.70 -15.03
N LEU A 416 -4.81 18.13 -14.19
CA LEU A 416 -3.38 18.38 -14.24
C LEU A 416 -2.69 17.59 -15.36
N PRO A 417 -1.56 18.10 -15.92
CA PRO A 417 -0.72 17.33 -16.84
C PRO A 417 -0.28 15.99 -16.23
N LYS A 418 -0.11 14.93 -17.04
CA LYS A 418 0.37 13.61 -16.57
C LYS A 418 1.67 13.67 -15.77
N SER A 419 2.52 14.66 -16.02
CA SER A 419 3.76 14.88 -15.29
C SER A 419 3.58 15.51 -13.90
N GLU A 420 2.40 15.97 -13.53
CA GLU A 420 2.11 16.68 -12.27
C GLU A 420 1.08 15.95 -11.39
N ARG A 421 0.60 14.77 -11.81
CA ARG A 421 -0.45 14.00 -11.12
C ARG A 421 -0.07 12.53 -10.94
N PRO A 422 -0.61 11.85 -9.91
CA PRO A 422 -0.48 10.41 -9.80
C PRO A 422 -1.27 9.67 -10.88
N GLU A 423 -0.91 8.40 -11.10
CA GLU A 423 -1.73 7.45 -11.82
C GLU A 423 -2.89 7.01 -10.93
N LEU A 424 -4.12 7.07 -11.46
CA LEU A 424 -5.32 6.71 -10.71
C LEU A 424 -5.83 5.34 -11.12
N TYR A 425 -5.96 4.44 -10.16
CA TYR A 425 -6.51 3.10 -10.34
C TYR A 425 -7.85 2.98 -9.63
N LEU A 426 -8.91 2.67 -10.38
CA LEU A 426 -10.21 2.36 -9.79
C LEU A 426 -10.15 0.98 -9.14
N VAL A 427 -10.35 0.90 -7.83
CA VAL A 427 -10.34 -0.36 -7.08
C VAL A 427 -11.77 -0.85 -6.89
N ILE A 428 -12.06 -2.02 -7.44
CA ILE A 428 -13.36 -2.68 -7.39
C ILE A 428 -13.22 -3.96 -6.59
N SER A 429 -14.10 -4.19 -5.64
CA SER A 429 -14.21 -5.45 -4.90
C SER A 429 -15.53 -6.14 -5.19
N ASP A 430 -15.65 -7.43 -4.86
CA ASP A 430 -16.90 -8.18 -5.04
C ASP A 430 -18.09 -7.48 -4.38
N HIS A 431 -17.88 -6.87 -3.21
CA HIS A 431 -18.90 -6.13 -2.47
C HIS A 431 -19.29 -4.80 -3.12
N THR A 432 -18.36 -4.14 -3.83
CA THR A 432 -18.59 -2.81 -4.39
C THR A 432 -18.96 -2.82 -5.87
N LEU A 433 -18.71 -3.94 -6.57
CA LEU A 433 -19.05 -4.15 -7.97
C LEU A 433 -20.51 -3.75 -8.34
N PRO A 434 -21.54 -4.02 -7.52
CA PRO A 434 -22.92 -3.59 -7.83
C PRO A 434 -23.11 -2.07 -7.97
N HIS A 435 -22.15 -1.26 -7.52
CA HIS A 435 -22.16 0.21 -7.59
C HIS A 435 -21.35 0.78 -8.76
N PHE A 436 -20.65 -0.08 -9.52
CA PHE A 436 -19.76 0.33 -10.61
C PHE A 436 -20.45 1.18 -11.70
N GLU A 437 -21.73 0.92 -11.98
CA GLU A 437 -22.51 1.70 -12.96
C GLU A 437 -22.53 3.21 -12.66
N CYS A 438 -22.44 3.59 -11.38
CA CYS A 438 -22.38 5.00 -10.97
C CYS A 438 -21.09 5.71 -11.40
N TYR A 439 -20.04 4.96 -11.74
CA TYR A 439 -18.70 5.46 -12.07
C TYR A 439 -18.43 5.49 -13.58
N GLN A 440 -19.29 4.84 -14.38
CA GLN A 440 -19.21 4.84 -15.84
C GLN A 440 -19.04 6.25 -16.46
N PRO A 441 -19.74 7.31 -16.00
CA PRO A 441 -19.64 8.64 -16.62
C PRO A 441 -18.24 9.27 -16.57
N PHE A 442 -17.38 8.85 -15.64
CA PHE A 442 -16.03 9.40 -15.48
C PHE A 442 -14.94 8.31 -15.42
N LEU A 443 -15.26 7.10 -15.89
CA LEU A 443 -14.32 5.97 -15.94
C LEU A 443 -13.07 6.27 -16.78
N SER A 444 -13.20 7.11 -17.79
CA SER A 444 -12.11 7.54 -18.68
C SER A 444 -10.99 8.31 -17.97
N HIS A 445 -11.25 8.85 -16.77
CA HIS A 445 -10.26 9.54 -15.96
C HIS A 445 -9.35 8.59 -15.16
N PHE A 446 -9.64 7.29 -15.10
CA PHE A 446 -8.75 6.31 -14.48
C PHE A 446 -7.74 5.76 -15.48
N ASP A 447 -6.47 5.70 -15.05
CA ASP A 447 -5.37 5.14 -15.84
C ASP A 447 -5.48 3.60 -15.90
N GLY A 448 -6.01 2.97 -14.83
CA GLY A 448 -6.25 1.53 -14.77
C GLY A 448 -7.39 1.11 -13.84
N ILE A 449 -7.69 -0.19 -13.83
CA ILE A 449 -8.70 -0.81 -12.95
C ILE A 449 -8.02 -1.96 -12.21
N ILE A 450 -8.28 -2.07 -10.91
CA ILE A 450 -7.84 -3.19 -10.07
C ILE A 450 -9.08 -3.90 -9.53
N MET A 451 -9.16 -5.22 -9.75
CA MET A 451 -10.16 -6.08 -9.15
C MET A 451 -9.57 -6.74 -7.90
N LEU A 452 -10.12 -6.42 -6.74
CA LEU A 452 -9.79 -7.02 -5.45
C LEU A 452 -10.82 -8.11 -5.12
N SER A 453 -10.49 -9.36 -5.46
CA SER A 453 -11.35 -10.52 -5.23
C SER A 453 -10.52 -11.78 -5.02
N PRO A 454 -10.90 -12.67 -4.08
CA PRO A 454 -10.26 -13.97 -3.93
C PRO A 454 -10.41 -14.88 -5.16
N ASN A 455 -11.32 -14.55 -6.09
CA ASN A 455 -11.54 -15.30 -7.32
C ASN A 455 -11.20 -14.43 -8.54
N PRO A 456 -10.73 -15.04 -9.65
CA PRO A 456 -10.49 -14.29 -10.87
C PRO A 456 -11.79 -13.70 -11.43
N PRO A 457 -11.73 -12.51 -12.05
CA PRO A 457 -12.90 -11.91 -12.68
C PRO A 457 -13.43 -12.82 -13.80
N ALA A 458 -14.75 -13.00 -13.85
CA ALA A 458 -15.40 -13.72 -14.95
C ALA A 458 -15.21 -12.98 -16.30
N GLY A 459 -15.22 -13.71 -17.41
CA GLY A 459 -14.97 -13.12 -18.74
C GLY A 459 -15.95 -12.01 -19.13
N ASP A 460 -17.23 -12.14 -18.77
CA ASP A 460 -18.28 -11.14 -19.02
C ASP A 460 -18.08 -9.85 -18.21
N LEU A 461 -17.40 -9.94 -17.05
CA LEU A 461 -17.04 -8.77 -16.26
C LEU A 461 -15.95 -7.96 -16.96
N VAL A 462 -14.97 -8.61 -17.60
CA VAL A 462 -13.91 -7.91 -18.35
C VAL A 462 -14.51 -7.08 -19.48
N ASP A 463 -15.51 -7.62 -20.19
CA ASP A 463 -16.24 -6.90 -21.23
C ASP A 463 -16.97 -5.66 -20.69
N LYS A 464 -17.61 -5.78 -19.50
CA LYS A 464 -18.29 -4.66 -18.83
C LYS A 464 -17.35 -3.57 -18.35
N LEU A 465 -16.13 -3.93 -17.92
CA LEU A 465 -15.13 -2.98 -17.45
C LEU A 465 -14.48 -2.19 -18.60
N GLY A 466 -14.56 -2.71 -19.83
CA GLY A 466 -13.99 -2.08 -21.03
C GLY A 466 -12.46 -2.10 -21.10
N LYS A 467 -11.78 -2.58 -20.04
CA LYS A 467 -10.33 -2.79 -19.94
C LYS A 467 -10.07 -4.02 -19.08
N ALA A 468 -9.02 -4.78 -19.39
CA ALA A 468 -8.58 -5.90 -18.55
C ALA A 468 -8.12 -5.37 -17.17
N PRO A 469 -8.76 -5.76 -16.05
CA PRO A 469 -8.34 -5.31 -14.73
C PRO A 469 -7.08 -6.04 -14.28
N VAL A 470 -6.25 -5.38 -13.47
CA VAL A 470 -5.23 -6.08 -12.67
C VAL A 470 -5.96 -6.82 -11.56
N TRP A 471 -5.78 -8.12 -11.45
CA TRP A 471 -6.45 -8.94 -10.44
C TRP A 471 -5.58 -9.14 -9.20
N CYS A 472 -6.14 -8.81 -8.03
CA CYS A 472 -5.54 -8.98 -6.70
C CYS A 472 -6.46 -9.85 -5.81
N HIS A 473 -5.92 -10.86 -5.14
CA HIS A 473 -6.65 -11.72 -4.20
C HIS A 473 -7.01 -11.03 -2.89
N ASN A 474 -6.14 -10.13 -2.44
CA ASN A 474 -6.20 -9.54 -1.12
C ASN A 474 -5.46 -8.18 -1.10
N PHE A 475 -5.57 -7.48 0.03
CA PHE A 475 -4.96 -6.16 0.19
C PHE A 475 -3.42 -6.18 0.13
N ASN A 476 -2.75 -7.28 0.50
CA ASN A 476 -1.28 -7.34 0.36
C ASN A 476 -0.86 -7.27 -1.11
N GLU A 477 -1.56 -8.01 -1.98
CA GLU A 477 -1.33 -7.93 -3.43
C GLU A 477 -1.67 -6.53 -3.98
N LEU A 478 -2.75 -5.91 -3.48
CA LEU A 478 -3.12 -4.53 -3.85
C LEU A 478 -2.01 -3.53 -3.49
N PHE A 479 -1.54 -3.52 -2.24
CA PHE A 479 -0.49 -2.61 -1.76
C PHE A 479 0.92 -2.95 -2.28
N ALA A 480 1.08 -4.10 -2.94
CA ALA A 480 2.26 -4.39 -3.74
C ALA A 480 2.20 -3.74 -5.14
N ILE A 481 1.06 -3.16 -5.53
CA ILE A 481 0.85 -2.49 -6.83
C ILE A 481 0.70 -0.98 -6.67
N ILE A 482 -0.09 -0.55 -5.68
CA ILE A 482 -0.39 0.86 -5.43
C ILE A 482 0.47 1.41 -4.30
N ASP A 483 0.80 2.70 -4.39
CA ASP A 483 1.59 3.40 -3.39
C ASP A 483 0.71 4.05 -2.31
N PHE A 484 -0.53 4.42 -2.65
CA PHE A 484 -1.46 5.10 -1.73
C PHE A 484 -2.90 4.65 -1.97
N TYR A 485 -3.71 4.58 -0.92
CA TYR A 485 -5.11 4.18 -1.00
C TYR A 485 -6.02 5.22 -0.34
N TYR A 486 -6.94 5.79 -1.12
CA TYR A 486 -7.86 6.81 -0.62
C TYR A 486 -9.14 6.88 -1.44
N PRO A 487 -10.33 7.05 -0.81
CA PRO A 487 -10.54 7.13 0.63
C PRO A 487 -10.79 5.77 1.30
N VAL A 488 -10.32 5.61 2.55
CA VAL A 488 -10.90 4.64 3.49
C VAL A 488 -12.09 5.30 4.18
N ASN A 489 -13.30 4.98 3.74
CA ASN A 489 -14.50 5.69 4.18
C ASN A 489 -14.92 5.29 5.60
N SER A 490 -14.77 6.19 6.57
CA SER A 490 -15.19 5.98 7.96
C SER A 490 -14.63 4.72 8.63
N ASP A 491 -13.42 4.30 8.23
CA ASP A 491 -12.75 3.11 8.76
C ASP A 491 -11.22 3.28 8.66
N VAL A 492 -10.47 2.29 9.12
CA VAL A 492 -9.01 2.21 9.05
C VAL A 492 -8.60 0.87 8.44
N LEU A 493 -7.68 0.93 7.48
CA LEU A 493 -6.97 -0.24 6.98
C LEU A 493 -5.62 -0.36 7.70
N PRO A 494 -5.12 -1.58 7.97
CA PRO A 494 -3.85 -1.82 8.67
C PRO A 494 -2.61 -1.57 7.77
N TYR A 495 -2.68 -0.54 6.91
CA TYR A 495 -1.62 -0.17 5.99
C TYR A 495 -1.31 1.32 6.16
N PRO A 496 -0.06 1.70 6.48
CA PRO A 496 0.30 3.10 6.70
C PRO A 496 0.05 3.97 5.46
N GLN A 497 0.01 3.39 4.26
CA GLN A 497 -0.26 4.08 3.00
C GLN A 497 -1.74 4.40 2.76
N ALA A 498 -2.64 3.97 3.64
CA ALA A 498 -4.07 4.23 3.50
C ALA A 498 -4.47 5.47 4.30
N ALA A 499 -5.34 6.30 3.74
CA ALA A 499 -5.85 7.48 4.41
C ALA A 499 -7.37 7.41 4.59
N SER A 500 -7.81 7.71 5.81
CA SER A 500 -9.23 7.73 6.15
C SER A 500 -9.88 9.04 5.70
N TRP A 501 -11.15 8.95 5.30
CA TRP A 501 -12.01 10.09 5.03
C TRP A 501 -13.22 10.03 5.94
N ILE A 502 -13.49 11.13 6.64
CA ILE A 502 -14.71 11.33 7.41
C ILE A 502 -15.50 12.46 6.72
N PRO A 503 -16.68 12.17 6.16
CA PRO A 503 -17.47 13.19 5.45
C PRO A 503 -17.97 14.31 6.37
N ASP A 504 -18.45 13.95 7.57
CA ASP A 504 -19.00 14.89 8.56
C ASP A 504 -19.24 14.24 9.94
N PHE A 505 -19.64 15.06 10.91
CA PHE A 505 -20.04 14.65 12.26
C PHE A 505 -21.53 14.91 12.54
N GLN A 506 -22.40 14.73 11.54
CA GLN A 506 -23.83 15.08 11.66
C GLN A 506 -24.52 14.41 12.84
N HIS A 507 -24.18 13.15 13.13
CA HIS A 507 -24.73 12.37 14.24
C HIS A 507 -24.38 12.94 15.63
N LYS A 508 -23.29 13.70 15.77
CA LYS A 508 -22.92 14.42 16.99
C LYS A 508 -23.64 15.77 17.10
N ALA A 509 -23.77 16.48 15.98
CA ALA A 509 -24.35 17.82 15.95
C ALA A 509 -25.88 17.82 16.01
N LEU A 510 -26.52 16.79 15.44
CA LEU A 510 -27.97 16.63 15.34
C LEU A 510 -28.39 15.20 15.74
N PRO A 511 -28.10 14.77 16.98
CA PRO A 511 -28.34 13.39 17.43
C PRO A 511 -29.80 12.96 17.32
N GLU A 512 -30.75 13.89 17.39
CA GLU A 512 -32.20 13.64 17.27
C GLU A 512 -32.62 13.08 15.91
N PHE A 513 -31.76 13.18 14.88
CA PHE A 513 -32.04 12.65 13.55
C PHE A 513 -31.49 11.23 13.33
N PHE A 514 -30.85 10.63 14.33
CA PHE A 514 -30.24 9.30 14.21
C PHE A 514 -30.85 8.35 15.23
N SER A 515 -31.01 7.09 14.83
CA SER A 515 -31.31 6.02 15.79
C SER A 515 -30.10 5.79 16.70
N GLU A 516 -30.34 5.26 17.91
CA GLU A 516 -29.27 4.89 18.84
C GLU A 516 -28.26 3.91 18.20
N TYR A 517 -28.75 2.99 17.37
CA TYR A 517 -27.92 2.07 16.60
C TYR A 517 -27.00 2.79 15.61
N GLU A 518 -27.53 3.70 14.78
CA GLU A 518 -26.72 4.45 13.81
C GLU A 518 -25.72 5.37 14.50
N HIS A 519 -26.12 6.00 15.60
CA HIS A 519 -25.25 6.83 16.41
C HIS A 519 -24.07 6.01 16.94
N ASN A 520 -24.32 4.87 17.60
CA ASN A 520 -23.27 4.03 18.16
C ASN A 520 -22.39 3.40 17.07
N SER A 521 -22.97 2.97 15.96
CA SER A 521 -22.24 2.40 14.83
C SER A 521 -21.24 3.40 14.23
N ARG A 522 -21.66 4.66 14.05
CA ARG A 522 -20.76 5.74 13.59
C ARG A 522 -19.73 6.11 14.65
N GLU A 523 -20.11 6.11 15.92
CA GLU A 523 -19.17 6.37 17.01
C GLU A 523 -18.04 5.35 17.04
N ASP A 524 -18.37 4.06 16.97
CA ASP A 524 -17.38 2.98 16.96
C ASP A 524 -16.42 3.13 15.78
N GLN A 525 -16.95 3.44 14.59
CA GLN A 525 -16.18 3.71 13.38
C GLN A 525 -15.23 4.90 13.54
N PHE A 526 -15.74 6.04 14.04
CA PHE A 526 -14.97 7.27 14.11
C PHE A 526 -13.96 7.23 15.26
N GLN A 527 -14.30 6.57 16.37
CA GLN A 527 -13.38 6.29 17.48
C GLN A 527 -12.23 5.40 17.02
N LYS A 528 -12.51 4.39 16.17
CA LYS A 528 -11.46 3.57 15.55
C LYS A 528 -10.55 4.41 14.65
N VAL A 529 -11.12 5.26 13.78
CA VAL A 529 -10.33 6.22 12.96
C VAL A 529 -9.46 7.10 13.84
N ALA A 530 -10.03 7.67 14.90
CA ALA A 530 -9.30 8.52 15.83
C ALA A 530 -8.14 7.80 16.55
N ALA A 531 -8.33 6.53 16.88
CA ALA A 531 -7.33 5.73 17.60
C ALA A 531 -6.21 5.19 16.71
N GLU A 532 -6.53 4.80 15.47
CA GLU A 532 -5.64 3.96 14.64
C GLU A 532 -5.16 4.64 13.35
N ALA A 533 -5.89 5.62 12.80
CA ALA A 533 -5.52 6.22 11.52
C ALA A 533 -4.23 7.04 11.62
N GLN A 534 -3.35 6.90 10.63
CA GLN A 534 -2.15 7.75 10.52
C GLN A 534 -2.45 9.09 9.85
N LEU A 535 -3.35 9.08 8.87
CA LEU A 535 -3.76 10.24 8.10
C LEU A 535 -5.29 10.25 7.96
N VAL A 536 -5.91 11.38 8.31
CA VAL A 536 -7.33 11.65 8.04
C VAL A 536 -7.44 12.90 7.17
N ILE A 537 -8.14 12.77 6.05
CA ILE A 537 -8.40 13.88 5.13
C ILE A 537 -9.84 14.37 5.36
N PHE A 538 -10.01 15.68 5.51
CA PHE A 538 -11.30 16.35 5.66
C PHE A 538 -11.56 17.30 4.49
N ASN A 539 -12.83 17.56 4.20
CA ASN A 539 -13.22 18.50 3.14
C ASN A 539 -13.23 19.97 3.58
N SER A 540 -13.20 20.24 4.89
CA SER A 540 -13.29 21.59 5.46
C SER A 540 -12.57 21.68 6.80
N HIS A 541 -12.21 22.90 7.18
CA HIS A 541 -11.66 23.15 8.51
C HIS A 541 -12.70 22.94 9.62
N ASP A 542 -13.99 23.15 9.34
CA ASP A 542 -15.12 22.90 10.23
C ASP A 542 -15.18 21.42 10.65
N ALA A 543 -15.12 20.50 9.68
CA ALA A 543 -15.11 19.06 9.97
C ALA A 543 -13.83 18.64 10.73
N GLU A 544 -12.67 19.21 10.39
CA GLU A 544 -11.44 18.96 11.13
C GLU A 544 -11.51 19.47 12.58
N ALA A 545 -12.11 20.65 12.80
CA ALA A 545 -12.33 21.22 14.12
C ALA A 545 -13.26 20.34 14.96
N ASP A 546 -14.33 19.82 14.36
CA ASP A 546 -15.22 18.86 15.00
C ASP A 546 -14.48 17.56 15.36
N PHE A 547 -13.64 17.02 14.46
CA PHE A 547 -12.83 15.85 14.77
C PHE A 547 -11.91 16.07 15.97
N LYS A 548 -11.20 17.21 15.99
CA LYS A 548 -10.30 17.57 17.11
C LYS A 548 -11.07 17.82 18.41
N LYS A 549 -12.29 18.33 18.33
CA LYS A 549 -13.19 18.57 19.47
C LYS A 549 -13.72 17.27 20.06
N TYR A 550 -14.23 16.36 19.22
CA TYR A 550 -14.83 15.11 19.67
C TYR A 550 -13.78 14.04 20.00
N TYR A 551 -12.62 14.06 19.35
CA TYR A 551 -11.55 13.07 19.49
C TYR A 551 -10.18 13.71 19.82
N PRO A 552 -10.06 14.48 20.91
CA PRO A 552 -8.84 15.24 21.23
C PRO A 552 -7.61 14.36 21.53
N ALA A 553 -7.81 13.07 21.81
CA ALA A 553 -6.73 12.11 22.05
C ALA A 553 -6.14 11.52 20.77
N SER A 554 -6.73 11.81 19.60
CA SER A 554 -6.24 11.29 18.32
C SER A 554 -4.82 11.78 18.04
N LYS A 555 -3.99 10.87 17.51
CA LYS A 555 -2.64 11.19 17.02
C LYS A 555 -2.57 11.24 15.49
N ALA A 556 -3.71 11.11 14.82
CA ALA A 556 -3.78 11.14 13.37
C ALA A 556 -3.32 12.50 12.85
N VAL A 557 -2.51 12.49 11.80
CA VAL A 557 -2.23 13.71 11.03
C VAL A 557 -3.49 14.08 10.27
N THR A 558 -3.94 15.31 10.37
CA THR A 558 -5.12 15.81 9.66
C THR A 558 -4.71 16.69 8.48
N LYS A 559 -5.40 16.56 7.35
CA LYS A 559 -5.21 17.39 6.16
C LYS A 559 -6.56 17.84 5.62
N ILE A 560 -6.60 19.03 5.04
CA ILE A 560 -7.80 19.58 4.39
C ILE A 560 -7.66 19.45 2.88
N LEU A 561 -8.68 18.92 2.22
CA LEU A 561 -8.80 18.81 0.78
C LEU A 561 -10.21 19.26 0.35
N PRO A 562 -10.40 20.56 0.10
CA PRO A 562 -11.70 21.07 -0.31
C PRO A 562 -12.08 20.53 -1.69
N ALA A 563 -13.29 19.99 -1.83
CA ALA A 563 -13.78 19.53 -3.12
C ALA A 563 -13.97 20.71 -4.08
N ALA A 564 -13.49 20.55 -5.31
CA ALA A 564 -13.65 21.51 -6.40
C ALA A 564 -14.42 20.85 -7.54
N ILE A 565 -15.39 21.56 -8.11
CA ILE A 565 -16.18 21.03 -9.22
C ILE A 565 -15.52 21.38 -10.56
N TYR A 566 -15.42 20.40 -11.45
CA TYR A 566 -14.88 20.60 -12.79
C TYR A 566 -15.96 21.20 -13.72
N PRO A 567 -15.82 22.45 -14.19
CA PRO A 567 -16.80 23.08 -15.07
C PRO A 567 -16.67 22.57 -16.50
N GLU A 568 -17.51 21.60 -16.89
CA GLU A 568 -17.49 21.04 -18.24
C GLU A 568 -17.99 22.04 -19.29
N GLU A 569 -17.46 21.96 -20.51
CA GLU A 569 -17.78 22.89 -21.60
C GLU A 569 -19.25 22.86 -22.00
N ASP A 570 -19.85 21.68 -22.01
CA ASP A 570 -21.24 21.47 -22.42
C ASP A 570 -22.26 22.11 -21.46
N TRP A 571 -21.87 22.36 -20.21
CA TRP A 571 -22.72 23.05 -19.23
C TRP A 571 -23.11 24.46 -19.67
N TYR A 572 -22.23 25.14 -20.42
CA TYR A 572 -22.37 26.54 -20.79
C TYR A 572 -23.02 26.73 -22.18
N THR A 573 -23.12 25.68 -22.99
CA THR A 573 -23.57 25.79 -24.40
C THR A 573 -25.07 25.54 -24.59
N ALA A 574 -25.72 24.81 -23.69
CA ALA A 574 -27.16 24.57 -23.76
C ALA A 574 -27.98 25.85 -23.50
N ASP A 575 -29.19 25.92 -24.07
CA ASP A 575 -30.16 27.00 -23.79
C ASP A 575 -30.95 26.70 -22.50
N PRO A 576 -30.73 27.46 -21.41
CA PRO A 576 -31.44 27.25 -20.15
C PRO A 576 -32.94 27.52 -20.24
N SER A 577 -33.40 28.30 -21.23
CA SER A 577 -34.81 28.65 -21.43
C SER A 577 -35.61 27.45 -21.94
N ALA A 578 -35.01 26.58 -22.74
CA ALA A 578 -35.63 25.34 -23.21
C ALA A 578 -35.96 24.41 -22.03
N ILE A 579 -35.05 24.29 -21.06
CA ILE A 579 -35.26 23.47 -19.86
C ILE A 579 -36.29 24.12 -18.93
N GLN A 580 -36.28 25.44 -18.79
CA GLN A 580 -37.34 26.16 -18.08
C GLN A 580 -38.74 25.86 -18.66
N ALA A 581 -38.86 25.91 -19.99
CA ALA A 581 -40.11 25.61 -20.70
C ALA A 581 -40.51 24.13 -20.55
N LYS A 582 -39.55 23.20 -20.63
CA LYS A 582 -39.76 21.75 -20.42
C LYS A 582 -40.47 21.45 -19.11
N TYR A 583 -40.14 22.19 -18.04
CA TYR A 583 -40.73 22.02 -16.71
C TYR A 583 -41.89 23.00 -16.41
N ASN A 584 -42.36 23.77 -17.39
CA ASN A 584 -43.42 24.77 -17.23
C ASN A 584 -43.17 25.78 -16.11
N LEU A 585 -41.91 26.21 -15.95
CA LEU A 585 -41.50 27.11 -14.88
C LEU A 585 -41.71 28.59 -15.27
N PRO A 586 -42.05 29.47 -14.31
CA PRO A 586 -42.19 30.89 -14.59
C PRO A 586 -40.86 31.54 -14.98
N PRO A 587 -40.88 32.70 -15.67
CA PRO A 587 -39.65 33.36 -16.15
C PRO A 587 -38.67 33.70 -15.03
N ARG A 588 -39.16 34.00 -13.83
CA ARG A 588 -38.38 34.36 -12.64
C ARG A 588 -38.67 33.36 -11.53
N PHE A 589 -37.65 32.64 -11.08
CA PHE A 589 -37.74 31.71 -9.96
C PHE A 589 -36.42 31.63 -9.19
N VAL A 590 -36.52 31.27 -7.91
CA VAL A 590 -35.42 30.95 -7.00
C VAL A 590 -35.25 29.43 -6.95
N LEU A 591 -34.01 28.93 -6.92
CA LEU A 591 -33.75 27.49 -6.88
C LEU A 591 -33.32 27.04 -5.48
N CYS A 592 -33.87 25.91 -5.01
CA CYS A 592 -33.39 25.15 -3.86
C CYS A 592 -33.13 23.71 -4.30
N SER A 593 -31.86 23.37 -4.53
CA SER A 593 -31.46 22.06 -5.05
C SER A 593 -30.96 21.17 -3.91
N ASN A 594 -31.88 20.48 -3.22
CA ASN A 594 -31.61 19.67 -2.04
C ASN A 594 -32.50 18.43 -2.00
N GLN A 595 -31.97 17.33 -1.47
CA GLN A 595 -32.81 16.24 -0.94
C GLN A 595 -33.71 16.81 0.16
N PHE A 596 -34.98 16.39 0.22
CA PHE A 596 -35.96 16.83 1.22
C PHE A 596 -35.73 16.22 2.60
N TRP A 597 -34.46 16.11 3.00
CA TRP A 597 -34.06 15.71 4.32
C TRP A 597 -34.37 16.79 5.35
N ILE A 598 -34.70 16.37 6.57
CA ILE A 598 -35.15 17.30 7.61
C ILE A 598 -34.11 18.39 7.94
N HIS A 599 -32.83 18.03 7.94
CA HIS A 599 -31.75 18.97 8.18
C HIS A 599 -31.46 19.92 7.01
N LYS A 600 -32.04 19.71 5.81
CA LYS A 600 -31.94 20.68 4.70
C LYS A 600 -32.93 21.84 4.85
N ASN A 601 -33.81 21.81 5.86
CA ASN A 601 -34.57 22.95 6.39
C ASN A 601 -35.50 23.68 5.39
N HIS A 602 -36.11 22.94 4.47
CA HIS A 602 -37.04 23.50 3.47
C HIS A 602 -38.18 24.33 4.10
N LEU A 603 -38.62 23.97 5.32
CA LEU A 603 -39.66 24.68 6.05
C LEU A 603 -39.31 26.16 6.28
N THR A 604 -38.07 26.47 6.63
CA THR A 604 -37.62 27.87 6.86
C THR A 604 -37.69 28.67 5.57
N LEU A 605 -37.28 28.08 4.45
CA LEU A 605 -37.42 28.68 3.12
C LEU A 605 -38.88 28.94 2.74
N PHE A 606 -39.78 27.99 3.00
CA PHE A 606 -41.20 28.15 2.69
C PHE A 606 -41.86 29.21 3.57
N ARG A 607 -41.48 29.30 4.85
CA ARG A 607 -41.92 30.38 5.74
C ARG A 607 -41.44 31.74 5.25
N ALA A 608 -40.19 31.85 4.79
CA ALA A 608 -39.67 33.08 4.19
C ALA A 608 -40.46 33.49 2.93
N ALA A 609 -40.80 32.53 2.06
CA ALA A 609 -41.66 32.79 0.90
C ALA A 609 -43.07 33.28 1.30
N ALA A 610 -43.66 32.72 2.35
CA ALA A 610 -44.94 33.20 2.89
C ALA A 610 -44.88 34.66 3.34
N LEU A 611 -43.79 35.06 4.00
CA LEU A 611 -43.56 36.45 4.41
C LEU A 611 -43.47 37.38 3.19
N ILE A 612 -42.68 37.02 2.18
CA ILE A 612 -42.54 37.80 0.94
C ILE A 612 -43.88 37.94 0.21
N LYS A 613 -44.64 36.83 0.08
CA LYS A 613 -45.95 36.82 -0.56
C LYS A 613 -46.97 37.69 0.21
N SER A 614 -46.98 37.62 1.54
CA SER A 614 -47.87 38.45 2.37
C SER A 614 -47.54 39.94 2.32
N ALA A 615 -46.28 40.30 2.04
CA ALA A 615 -45.85 41.66 1.75
C ALA A 615 -46.22 42.13 0.33
N GLY A 616 -46.92 41.31 -0.47
CA GLY A 616 -47.38 41.67 -1.81
C GLY A 616 -46.32 41.54 -2.91
N GLN A 617 -45.18 40.90 -2.63
CA GLN A 617 -44.13 40.67 -3.61
C GLN A 617 -44.27 39.29 -4.26
N ALA A 618 -44.03 39.22 -5.58
CA ALA A 618 -44.07 37.97 -6.33
C ALA A 618 -42.81 37.14 -6.06
N ILE A 619 -42.99 35.87 -5.70
CA ILE A 619 -41.93 34.90 -5.46
C ILE A 619 -42.35 33.54 -6.00
N HIS A 620 -41.42 32.85 -6.67
CA HIS A 620 -41.59 31.45 -7.07
C HIS A 620 -40.33 30.67 -6.70
N ILE A 621 -40.50 29.55 -6.01
CA ILE A 621 -39.40 28.67 -5.59
C ILE A 621 -39.52 27.34 -6.33
N VAL A 622 -38.43 26.92 -6.94
CA VAL A 622 -38.30 25.60 -7.57
C VAL A 622 -37.40 24.75 -6.70
N CYS A 623 -37.91 23.61 -6.27
CA CYS A 623 -37.18 22.64 -5.46
C CYS A 623 -36.89 21.37 -6.27
N THR A 624 -35.64 20.89 -6.21
CA THR A 624 -35.21 19.65 -6.86
C THR A 624 -34.51 18.74 -5.87
N GLY A 625 -34.79 17.45 -5.91
CA GLY A 625 -34.14 16.42 -5.10
C GLY A 625 -35.10 15.30 -4.70
N PRO A 626 -34.57 14.13 -4.30
CA PRO A 626 -35.34 13.05 -3.70
C PRO A 626 -36.19 13.53 -2.51
N THR A 627 -37.42 13.02 -2.43
CA THR A 627 -38.42 13.42 -1.43
C THR A 627 -38.47 12.51 -0.20
N ASP A 628 -37.65 11.46 -0.16
CA ASP A 628 -37.65 10.45 0.90
C ASP A 628 -36.50 10.70 1.89
N ASP A 629 -36.84 10.77 3.18
CA ASP A 629 -35.90 10.81 4.30
C ASP A 629 -36.22 9.63 5.21
N TYR A 630 -35.38 8.59 5.15
CA TYR A 630 -35.60 7.37 5.94
C TYR A 630 -35.60 7.63 7.46
N ARG A 631 -34.99 8.73 7.92
CA ARG A 631 -34.97 9.16 9.33
C ARG A 631 -36.27 9.83 9.75
N ALA A 632 -37.00 10.40 8.78
CA ALA A 632 -38.27 11.09 9.01
C ALA A 632 -39.27 10.84 7.85
N PRO A 633 -39.83 9.61 7.72
CA PRO A 633 -40.59 9.22 6.52
C PRO A 633 -41.83 10.07 6.20
N ALA A 634 -42.43 10.72 7.21
CA ALA A 634 -43.60 11.58 7.04
C ALA A 634 -43.27 13.06 6.76
N TYR A 635 -41.99 13.42 6.70
CA TYR A 635 -41.55 14.82 6.66
C TYR A 635 -41.94 15.54 5.37
N PHE A 636 -41.82 14.89 4.21
CA PHE A 636 -42.21 15.51 2.94
C PHE A 636 -43.73 15.78 2.88
N THR A 637 -44.55 14.84 3.33
CA THR A 637 -46.00 15.03 3.47
C THR A 637 -46.32 16.20 4.39
N TYR A 638 -45.59 16.32 5.51
CA TYR A 638 -45.71 17.47 6.41
C TYR A 638 -45.38 18.80 5.68
N LEU A 639 -44.30 18.85 4.90
CA LEU A 639 -43.95 20.03 4.11
C LEU A 639 -45.04 20.39 3.09
N GLN A 640 -45.64 19.41 2.40
CA GLN A 640 -46.74 19.66 1.47
C GLN A 640 -47.95 20.29 2.18
N ASN A 641 -48.33 19.78 3.35
CA ASN A 641 -49.41 20.36 4.15
C ASN A 641 -49.09 21.80 4.59
N GLU A 642 -47.84 22.09 4.95
CA GLU A 642 -47.40 23.43 5.32
C GLU A 642 -47.45 24.40 4.13
N ILE A 643 -47.08 23.96 2.92
CA ILE A 643 -47.22 24.73 1.67
C ILE A 643 -48.67 25.15 1.47
N THR A 644 -49.61 24.20 1.55
CA THR A 644 -51.05 24.49 1.40
C THR A 644 -51.58 25.39 2.52
N ARG A 645 -51.17 25.16 3.77
CA ARG A 645 -51.58 26.00 4.91
C ARG A 645 -51.11 27.45 4.75
N MET A 646 -49.91 27.65 4.22
CA MET A 646 -49.34 28.98 3.94
C MET A 646 -49.83 29.58 2.61
N LYS A 647 -50.68 28.88 1.86
CA LYS A 647 -51.21 29.29 0.55
C LYS A 647 -50.10 29.55 -0.48
N LEU A 648 -49.13 28.64 -0.54
CA LEU A 648 -47.96 28.71 -1.43
C LEU A 648 -48.04 27.72 -2.59
N ASP A 649 -49.18 27.06 -2.82
CA ASP A 649 -49.34 26.03 -3.87
C ASP A 649 -49.04 26.55 -5.29
N ASP A 650 -49.26 27.84 -5.54
CA ASP A 650 -48.94 28.56 -6.77
C ASP A 650 -47.51 29.12 -6.83
N SER A 651 -46.78 29.08 -5.71
CA SER A 651 -45.49 29.75 -5.50
C SER A 651 -44.34 28.76 -5.30
N ILE A 652 -44.64 27.47 -5.13
CA ILE A 652 -43.64 26.41 -4.92
C ILE A 652 -43.86 25.30 -5.93
N THR A 653 -42.81 24.95 -6.67
CA THR A 653 -42.80 23.80 -7.58
C THR A 653 -41.75 22.80 -7.11
N VAL A 654 -42.18 21.56 -6.82
CA VAL A 654 -41.29 20.46 -6.48
C VAL A 654 -41.15 19.55 -7.70
N LEU A 655 -39.94 19.49 -8.28
CA LEU A 655 -39.66 18.70 -9.47
C LEU A 655 -39.20 17.26 -9.16
N GLY A 656 -38.86 16.98 -7.89
CA GLY A 656 -38.24 15.72 -7.50
C GLY A 656 -36.81 15.58 -8.03
N LEU A 657 -36.34 14.34 -8.20
CA LEU A 657 -35.05 14.05 -8.81
C LEU A 657 -35.14 14.24 -10.33
N ILE A 658 -34.34 15.15 -10.88
CA ILE A 658 -34.28 15.46 -12.31
C ILE A 658 -32.91 15.11 -12.90
N PRO A 659 -32.78 14.95 -14.23
CA PRO A 659 -31.48 14.74 -14.87
C PRO A 659 -30.48 15.84 -14.49
N ARG A 660 -29.21 15.45 -14.30
CA ARG A 660 -28.14 16.38 -13.89
C ARG A 660 -27.98 17.55 -14.86
N SER A 661 -28.01 17.28 -16.16
CA SER A 661 -27.95 18.31 -17.20
C SER A 661 -29.07 19.35 -17.04
N ASP A 662 -30.30 18.90 -16.78
CA ASP A 662 -31.44 19.78 -16.54
C ASP A 662 -31.27 20.61 -15.27
N GLN A 663 -30.78 20.00 -14.18
CA GLN A 663 -30.51 20.71 -12.92
C GLN A 663 -29.49 21.84 -13.09
N LEU A 664 -28.41 21.60 -13.83
CA LEU A 664 -27.40 22.62 -14.13
C LEU A 664 -27.98 23.75 -14.99
N GLN A 665 -28.84 23.44 -15.97
CA GLN A 665 -29.50 24.48 -16.77
C GLN A 665 -30.53 25.28 -15.94
N LEU A 666 -31.27 24.65 -15.03
CA LEU A 666 -32.14 25.37 -14.10
C LEU A 666 -31.34 26.26 -13.14
N LEU A 667 -30.16 25.80 -12.70
CA LEU A 667 -29.22 26.61 -11.92
C LEU A 667 -28.75 27.84 -12.70
N ARG A 668 -28.36 27.68 -13.97
CA ARG A 668 -28.01 28.81 -14.85
C ARG A 668 -29.18 29.76 -15.05
N ARG A 669 -30.40 29.24 -15.19
CA ARG A 669 -31.61 30.03 -15.46
C ARG A 669 -32.17 30.77 -14.25
N CYS A 670 -32.00 30.22 -13.04
CA CYS A 670 -32.61 30.79 -11.85
C CYS A 670 -32.08 32.19 -11.53
N MET A 671 -32.83 32.93 -10.72
CA MET A 671 -32.46 34.24 -10.21
C MET A 671 -31.24 34.14 -9.29
N PHE A 672 -31.35 33.26 -8.29
CA PHE A 672 -30.33 32.93 -7.31
C PHE A 672 -30.73 31.61 -6.63
N VAL A 673 -29.78 31.03 -5.89
CA VAL A 673 -29.98 29.79 -5.15
C VAL A 673 -30.11 30.07 -3.66
N VAL A 674 -30.88 29.25 -2.94
CA VAL A 674 -30.94 29.26 -1.48
C VAL A 674 -30.52 27.89 -0.94
N GLN A 675 -29.58 27.89 0.01
CA GLN A 675 -29.15 26.72 0.78
C GLN A 675 -29.49 26.90 2.26
N PRO A 676 -30.68 26.44 2.70
CA PRO A 676 -31.17 26.71 4.05
C PRO A 676 -30.75 25.71 5.13
N SER A 677 -29.82 24.83 4.82
CA SER A 677 -29.39 23.71 5.67
C SER A 677 -29.09 24.06 7.13
N LEU A 678 -29.50 23.18 8.03
CA LEU A 678 -29.11 23.17 9.45
C LEU A 678 -27.70 22.58 9.66
N PHE A 679 -27.22 21.77 8.72
CA PHE A 679 -25.92 21.11 8.79
C PHE A 679 -25.42 20.73 7.39
N GLU A 680 -24.11 20.84 7.16
CA GLU A 680 -23.42 20.43 5.92
C GLU A 680 -21.99 19.96 6.24
N GLY A 681 -21.56 18.83 5.67
CA GLY A 681 -20.14 18.43 5.65
C GLY A 681 -19.42 18.83 4.36
N LEU A 682 -20.16 18.86 3.26
CA LEU A 682 -19.74 19.35 1.94
C LEU A 682 -20.99 19.72 1.15
N SER A 683 -21.01 20.92 0.57
CA SER A 683 -22.14 21.37 -0.24
C SER A 683 -21.73 21.61 -1.68
N LEU A 684 -21.95 20.61 -2.54
CA LEU A 684 -21.58 20.66 -3.96
C LEU A 684 -22.32 21.77 -4.73
N ILE A 685 -23.56 22.08 -4.33
CA ILE A 685 -24.33 23.18 -4.94
C ILE A 685 -23.64 24.54 -4.77
N VAL A 686 -22.86 24.73 -3.69
CA VAL A 686 -22.05 25.95 -3.52
C VAL A 686 -20.96 26.01 -4.59
N GLN A 687 -20.27 24.90 -4.84
CA GLN A 687 -19.23 24.84 -5.87
C GLN A 687 -19.83 25.01 -7.27
N GLU A 688 -21.02 24.47 -7.53
CA GLU A 688 -21.75 24.69 -8.78
C GLU A 688 -22.11 26.17 -8.98
N CYS A 689 -22.62 26.83 -7.93
CA CYS A 689 -22.91 28.26 -7.99
C CYS A 689 -21.64 29.08 -8.26
N ARG A 690 -20.51 28.72 -7.64
CA ARG A 690 -19.20 29.35 -7.89
C ARG A 690 -18.73 29.15 -9.33
N ALA A 691 -19.01 28.00 -9.96
CA ALA A 691 -18.65 27.72 -11.34
C ALA A 691 -19.50 28.49 -12.36
N PHE A 692 -20.74 28.82 -12.03
CA PHE A 692 -21.62 29.65 -12.87
C PHE A 692 -21.64 31.14 -12.48
N GLY A 693 -21.02 31.52 -11.37
CA GLY A 693 -21.13 32.89 -10.84
C GLY A 693 -22.55 33.23 -10.38
N LYS A 694 -23.33 32.23 -9.97
CA LYS A 694 -24.73 32.39 -9.59
C LYS A 694 -24.83 32.92 -8.15
N PRO A 695 -25.58 34.00 -7.87
CA PRO A 695 -25.80 34.45 -6.50
C PRO A 695 -26.45 33.37 -5.65
N LEU A 696 -26.04 33.32 -4.39
CA LEU A 696 -26.35 32.24 -3.48
C LEU A 696 -26.60 32.79 -2.07
N LEU A 697 -27.70 32.40 -1.44
CA LEU A 697 -27.96 32.61 -0.03
C LEU A 697 -27.65 31.35 0.75
N LEU A 698 -26.85 31.49 1.81
CA LEU A 698 -26.33 30.38 2.60
C LEU A 698 -26.72 30.54 4.06
N SER A 699 -27.08 29.43 4.70
CA SER A 699 -27.15 29.38 6.16
C SER A 699 -25.80 29.76 6.78
N ASP A 700 -25.80 30.42 7.94
CA ASP A 700 -24.62 30.88 8.69
C ASP A 700 -23.78 29.76 9.34
N LEU A 701 -23.60 28.63 8.64
CA LEU A 701 -22.75 27.51 9.03
C LEU A 701 -21.27 27.87 8.88
N ASP A 702 -20.41 27.28 9.71
CA ASP A 702 -18.98 27.59 9.69
C ASP A 702 -18.32 27.14 8.38
N ILE A 703 -18.66 25.95 7.87
CA ILE A 703 -18.27 25.54 6.50
C ILE A 703 -18.70 26.53 5.41
N HIS A 704 -19.87 27.16 5.52
CA HIS A 704 -20.30 28.15 4.52
C HIS A 704 -19.50 29.45 4.58
N LYS A 705 -19.00 29.83 5.77
CA LYS A 705 -18.10 30.97 5.94
C LYS A 705 -16.74 30.70 5.29
N GLU A 706 -16.25 29.46 5.35
CA GLU A 706 -14.98 29.06 4.73
C GLU A 706 -14.95 29.29 3.21
N TYR A 707 -16.08 29.11 2.52
CA TYR A 707 -16.14 29.28 1.07
C TYR A 707 -15.95 30.73 0.60
N GLN A 708 -16.15 31.71 1.49
CA GLN A 708 -16.09 33.15 1.15
C GLN A 708 -16.92 33.50 -0.10
N TYR A 709 -18.08 32.85 -0.26
CA TYR A 709 -18.97 33.00 -1.42
C TYR A 709 -20.43 33.03 -0.97
N GLY A 710 -21.25 33.85 -1.64
CA GLY A 710 -22.66 34.02 -1.31
C GLY A 710 -22.92 34.94 -0.11
N THR A 711 -24.20 35.17 0.18
CA THR A 711 -24.64 35.98 1.32
C THR A 711 -25.19 35.08 2.42
N LEU A 712 -24.63 35.18 3.62
CA LEU A 712 -25.06 34.39 4.77
C LEU A 712 -26.40 34.87 5.32
N PHE A 713 -27.16 34.01 5.99
CA PHE A 713 -28.36 34.35 6.74
C PHE A 713 -28.50 33.49 8.00
N ASN A 714 -29.23 33.98 9.00
CA ASN A 714 -29.52 33.21 10.21
C ASN A 714 -30.43 32.02 9.86
N ARG A 715 -29.86 30.81 9.92
CA ARG A 715 -30.52 29.57 9.50
C ARG A 715 -31.83 29.23 10.23
N LEU A 716 -32.10 29.87 11.36
CA LEU A 716 -33.31 29.68 12.17
C LEU A 716 -34.33 30.82 12.02
N SER A 717 -34.05 31.86 11.24
CA SER A 717 -34.95 33.01 11.06
C SER A 717 -35.50 33.09 9.63
N PRO A 718 -36.77 32.73 9.41
CA PRO A 718 -37.47 32.99 8.16
C PRO A 718 -37.50 34.48 7.79
N GLU A 719 -37.52 35.37 8.78
CA GLU A 719 -37.56 36.83 8.59
C GLU A 719 -36.24 37.36 8.00
N ASP A 720 -35.10 36.94 8.55
CA ASP A 720 -33.77 37.31 8.01
C ASP A 720 -33.56 36.72 6.61
N LEU A 721 -33.98 35.47 6.39
CA LEU A 721 -33.96 34.86 5.07
C LEU A 721 -34.84 35.63 4.08
N ALA A 722 -36.07 35.97 4.46
CA ALA A 722 -36.99 36.74 3.62
C ALA A 722 -36.38 38.09 3.26
N ALA A 723 -35.83 38.84 4.22
CA ALA A 723 -35.20 40.14 3.98
C ALA A 723 -34.06 40.05 2.95
N ARG A 724 -33.19 39.03 3.06
CA ARG A 724 -32.08 38.83 2.11
C ARG A 724 -32.55 38.37 0.74
N MET A 725 -33.59 37.54 0.68
CA MET A 725 -34.22 37.14 -0.57
C MET A 725 -34.82 38.35 -1.29
N VAL A 726 -35.51 39.25 -0.58
CA VAL A 726 -36.09 40.47 -1.18
C VAL A 726 -35.01 41.34 -1.82
N ASN A 727 -33.87 41.52 -1.16
CA ASN A 727 -32.75 42.29 -1.72
C ASN A 727 -32.23 41.64 -3.02
N LEU A 728 -32.06 40.31 -3.07
CA LEU A 728 -31.61 39.66 -4.31
C LEU A 728 -32.68 39.62 -5.40
N LEU A 729 -33.97 39.59 -5.05
CA LEU A 729 -35.06 39.61 -6.02
C LEU A 729 -35.09 40.92 -6.81
N SER A 730 -34.72 42.06 -6.20
CA SER A 730 -34.60 43.34 -6.90
C SER A 730 -33.37 43.41 -7.80
N ASP A 731 -32.27 42.81 -7.37
CA ASP A 731 -30.96 43.03 -7.98
C ASP A 731 -30.61 41.99 -9.06
N CYS A 732 -31.21 40.80 -9.00
CA CYS A 732 -30.89 39.70 -9.92
C CYS A 732 -31.86 39.63 -11.13
N CYS A 733 -31.42 38.99 -12.21
CA CYS A 733 -32.23 38.70 -13.39
C CYS A 733 -32.15 37.21 -13.75
N PRO A 734 -33.20 36.64 -14.37
CA PRO A 734 -33.18 35.23 -14.77
C PRO A 734 -32.29 35.04 -16.01
N GLY A 735 -31.68 33.86 -16.11
CA GLY A 735 -30.81 33.49 -17.22
C GLY A 735 -29.33 33.49 -16.87
N PRO A 736 -28.50 33.01 -17.81
CA PRO A 736 -27.06 33.05 -17.66
C PRO A 736 -26.57 34.50 -17.79
N ASP A 737 -25.66 34.91 -16.92
CA ASP A 737 -24.82 36.08 -17.13
C ASP A 737 -23.53 35.58 -17.77
N THR A 738 -23.42 35.68 -19.09
CA THR A 738 -22.28 35.11 -19.84
C THR A 738 -20.94 35.69 -19.40
N ALA A 739 -20.88 36.97 -19.01
CA ALA A 739 -19.63 37.59 -18.57
C ALA A 739 -19.21 37.08 -17.18
N ALA A 740 -20.19 36.96 -16.27
CA ALA A 740 -19.96 36.37 -14.96
C ALA A 740 -19.60 34.87 -15.07
N GLU A 741 -20.28 34.11 -15.94
CA GLU A 741 -20.03 32.68 -16.17
C GLU A 741 -18.59 32.45 -16.66
N ILE A 742 -18.07 33.26 -17.59
CA ILE A 742 -16.67 33.14 -18.06
C ILE A 742 -15.68 33.35 -16.90
N THR A 743 -15.90 34.38 -16.08
CA THR A 743 -15.04 34.70 -14.94
C THR A 743 -15.08 33.59 -13.89
N ALA A 744 -16.30 33.16 -13.54
CA ALA A 744 -16.59 32.10 -12.60
C ALA A 744 -15.99 30.75 -13.02
N LYS A 745 -16.13 30.40 -14.30
CA LYS A 745 -15.54 29.18 -14.88
C LYS A 745 -14.02 29.16 -14.74
N ASN A 746 -13.34 30.27 -15.04
CA ASN A 746 -11.89 30.37 -14.89
C ASN A 746 -11.46 30.20 -13.43
N CYS A 747 -12.16 30.87 -12.50
CA CYS A 747 -11.89 30.72 -11.06
C CYS A 747 -12.14 29.28 -10.58
N ALA A 748 -13.21 28.63 -11.06
CA ALA A 748 -13.48 27.23 -10.73
C ALA A 748 -12.38 26.29 -11.25
N MET A 749 -11.88 26.50 -12.47
CA MET A 749 -10.74 25.75 -13.00
C MET A 749 -9.46 25.95 -12.19
N GLU A 750 -9.20 27.15 -11.66
CA GLU A 750 -8.08 27.38 -10.74
C GLU A 750 -8.22 26.59 -9.43
N LEU A 751 -9.43 26.49 -8.88
CA LEU A 751 -9.71 25.67 -7.70
C LEU A 751 -9.55 24.17 -7.98
N VAL A 752 -9.98 23.70 -9.14
CA VAL A 752 -9.78 22.32 -9.62
C VAL A 752 -8.29 21.99 -9.67
N HIS A 753 -7.48 22.86 -10.30
CA HIS A 753 -6.02 22.65 -10.35
C HIS A 753 -5.38 22.72 -8.96
N THR A 754 -5.88 23.60 -8.08
CA THR A 754 -5.40 23.73 -6.70
C THR A 754 -5.71 22.46 -5.90
N CYS A 755 -6.94 21.95 -5.97
CA CYS A 755 -7.36 20.71 -5.33
C CYS A 755 -6.50 19.52 -5.81
N GLY A 756 -6.32 19.37 -7.13
CA GLY A 756 -5.47 18.32 -7.69
C GLY A 756 -4.02 18.37 -7.15
N ARG A 757 -3.42 19.56 -7.08
CA ARG A 757 -2.05 19.73 -6.57
C ARG A 757 -1.97 19.51 -5.05
N GLN A 758 -2.98 19.94 -4.30
CA GLN A 758 -3.06 19.69 -2.86
C GLN A 758 -3.16 18.20 -2.57
N PHE A 759 -3.99 17.46 -3.29
CA PHE A 759 -4.07 16.00 -3.15
C PHE A 759 -2.72 15.33 -3.44
N SER A 760 -2.08 15.70 -4.55
CA SER A 760 -0.73 15.23 -4.90
C SER A 760 0.30 15.52 -3.80
N SER A 761 0.26 16.73 -3.21
CA SER A 761 1.16 17.12 -2.11
C SER A 761 0.91 16.30 -0.85
N ILE A 762 -0.36 16.10 -0.48
CA ILE A 762 -0.73 15.29 0.71
C ILE A 762 -0.18 13.87 0.58
N ILE A 763 -0.31 13.27 -0.61
CA ILE A 763 0.21 11.92 -0.88
C ILE A 763 1.74 11.88 -0.69
N LEU A 764 2.48 12.77 -1.36
CA LEU A 764 3.94 12.77 -1.28
C LEU A 764 4.44 13.03 0.13
N ASP A 765 3.87 14.01 0.83
CA ASP A 765 4.19 14.33 2.22
C ASP A 765 4.01 13.09 3.11
N HIS A 766 2.86 12.41 2.95
CA HIS A 766 2.53 11.24 3.75
C HIS A 766 3.46 10.08 3.47
N LEU A 767 3.66 9.72 2.19
CA LEU A 767 4.55 8.63 1.80
C LEU A 767 6.01 8.85 2.25
N CYS A 768 6.48 10.10 2.22
CA CYS A 768 7.81 10.46 2.72
C CYS A 768 7.88 10.48 4.27
N SER A 769 6.75 10.57 4.97
CA SER A 769 6.70 10.51 6.44
C SER A 769 6.70 9.07 6.97
N ILE A 770 6.24 8.11 6.16
CA ILE A 770 6.25 6.70 6.51
C ILE A 770 7.71 6.25 6.59
N LYS A 771 8.13 5.86 7.79
CA LYS A 771 9.48 5.33 7.97
C LYS A 771 9.61 4.03 7.15
N PRO A 772 10.66 3.89 6.32
CA PRO A 772 10.90 2.62 5.66
C PRO A 772 11.07 1.55 6.74
N PRO A 773 10.55 0.34 6.51
CA PRO A 773 10.75 -0.74 7.46
C PRO A 773 12.26 -0.89 7.73
N PRO A 774 12.69 -1.03 8.99
CA PRO A 774 14.10 -1.22 9.28
C PRO A 774 14.62 -2.41 8.47
N SER A 775 15.86 -2.32 7.96
CA SER A 775 16.52 -3.45 7.33
C SER A 775 16.35 -4.67 8.25
N PRO A 776 15.84 -5.81 7.75
CA PRO A 776 15.49 -6.91 8.63
C PRO A 776 16.72 -7.30 9.46
N LYS A 777 16.54 -7.29 10.78
CA LYS A 777 17.43 -8.04 11.68
C LYS A 777 17.41 -9.51 11.19
N PRO A 778 18.51 -10.27 11.39
CA PRO A 778 18.66 -11.62 10.84
C PRO A 778 17.39 -12.44 11.00
N ALA A 779 17.05 -13.18 9.94
CA ALA A 779 15.79 -13.88 9.71
C ALA A 779 15.13 -14.36 11.01
N HIS A 780 13.93 -13.86 11.28
CA HIS A 780 13.06 -14.51 12.27
C HIS A 780 12.83 -15.96 11.82
N PRO A 781 12.71 -16.91 12.76
CA PRO A 781 12.43 -18.29 12.41
C PRO A 781 11.16 -18.40 11.55
N PRO A 782 11.13 -19.30 10.55
CA PRO A 782 10.06 -19.36 9.55
C PRO A 782 8.68 -19.68 10.14
N VAL A 783 8.64 -20.26 11.36
CA VAL A 783 7.43 -20.62 12.09
C VAL A 783 7.53 -20.17 13.55
N ALA A 784 6.46 -19.57 14.05
CA ALA A 784 6.33 -19.20 15.47
C ALA A 784 5.26 -20.06 16.16
N ILE A 785 5.50 -20.45 17.41
CA ILE A 785 4.52 -21.11 18.28
C ILE A 785 4.07 -20.11 19.34
N VAL A 786 2.76 -19.89 19.42
CA VAL A 786 2.10 -19.16 20.49
C VAL A 786 1.47 -20.17 21.45
N THR A 787 1.77 -20.05 22.74
CA THR A 787 1.24 -20.92 23.79
C THR A 787 0.82 -20.13 25.01
N SER A 788 0.29 -20.81 26.04
CA SER A 788 0.05 -20.27 27.37
C SER A 788 0.73 -21.18 28.39
N LEU A 789 1.50 -20.59 29.30
CA LEU A 789 2.22 -21.31 30.35
C LEU A 789 1.42 -21.40 31.65
N SER A 790 1.71 -22.39 32.49
CA SER A 790 1.04 -22.58 33.77
C SER A 790 2.02 -22.54 34.95
N LEU A 791 1.55 -22.04 36.09
CA LEU A 791 2.34 -22.07 37.33
C LEU A 791 2.41 -23.45 37.99
N ASP A 792 1.60 -24.40 37.50
CA ASP A 792 1.40 -25.72 38.12
C ASP A 792 2.32 -26.81 37.49
N ASN A 793 2.91 -26.59 36.31
CA ASN A 793 3.66 -27.62 35.55
C ASN A 793 5.02 -27.15 34.97
N ILE A 794 5.69 -26.23 35.66
CA ILE A 794 6.90 -25.54 35.18
C ILE A 794 7.97 -26.48 34.61
N THR A 795 8.27 -27.59 35.29
CA THR A 795 9.37 -28.49 34.88
C THR A 795 9.14 -29.11 33.50
N ASN A 796 7.93 -29.59 33.23
CA ASN A 796 7.60 -30.19 31.93
C ASN A 796 7.49 -29.10 30.85
N GLU A 797 6.96 -27.94 31.21
CA GLU A 797 6.87 -26.81 30.28
C GLU A 797 8.26 -26.29 29.87
N GLN A 798 9.22 -26.23 30.79
CA GLN A 798 10.60 -25.88 30.46
C GLN A 798 11.25 -26.89 29.48
N LEU A 799 10.98 -28.19 29.64
CA LEU A 799 11.46 -29.22 28.72
C LEU A 799 10.85 -29.07 27.32
N ALA A 800 9.54 -28.85 27.24
CA ALA A 800 8.82 -28.64 26.00
C ALA A 800 9.29 -27.37 25.28
N ILE A 801 9.32 -26.22 25.94
CA ILE A 801 9.77 -24.95 25.34
C ILE A 801 11.20 -25.07 24.80
N LYS A 802 12.10 -25.73 25.56
CA LYS A 802 13.46 -25.97 25.12
C LYS A 802 13.51 -26.82 23.84
N SER A 803 12.68 -27.85 23.73
CA SER A 803 12.58 -28.67 22.51
C SER A 803 12.13 -27.86 21.30
N TRP A 804 11.20 -26.92 21.48
CA TRP A 804 10.69 -26.07 20.40
C TRP A 804 11.76 -25.10 19.90
N GLN A 805 12.50 -24.48 20.83
CA GLN A 805 13.62 -23.61 20.49
C GLN A 805 14.73 -24.38 19.76
N GLN A 806 15.03 -25.61 20.20
CA GLN A 806 16.02 -26.49 19.53
C GLN A 806 15.57 -26.93 18.13
N ALA A 807 14.28 -27.16 17.93
CA ALA A 807 13.69 -27.39 16.62
C ALA A 807 13.70 -26.14 15.71
N GLY A 808 14.03 -24.97 16.26
CA GLY A 808 14.13 -23.72 15.52
C GLY A 808 12.81 -22.95 15.43
N PHE A 809 11.83 -23.20 16.31
CA PHE A 809 10.64 -22.36 16.40
C PHE A 809 10.92 -21.06 17.17
N LYS A 810 10.27 -19.95 16.77
CA LYS A 810 10.12 -18.79 17.66
C LYS A 810 9.03 -19.11 18.68
N VAL A 811 9.29 -18.95 19.97
CA VAL A 811 8.29 -19.24 21.02
C VAL A 811 7.79 -17.95 21.65
N ILE A 812 6.47 -17.82 21.74
CA ILE A 812 5.78 -16.70 22.40
C ILE A 812 4.76 -17.27 23.39
N ALA A 813 4.76 -16.76 24.61
CA ALA A 813 3.80 -17.12 25.64
C ALA A 813 2.80 -15.97 25.86
N MET A 814 1.52 -16.24 25.70
CA MET A 814 0.44 -15.32 26.04
C MET A 814 -0.17 -15.74 27.37
N ASN A 815 -0.17 -14.82 28.34
CA ASN A 815 -0.59 -15.07 29.71
C ASN A 815 -1.20 -13.78 30.31
N THR A 816 -1.86 -13.87 31.47
CA THR A 816 -2.28 -12.67 32.21
C THR A 816 -1.06 -11.87 32.68
N ALA A 817 -1.21 -10.56 32.87
CA ALA A 817 -0.11 -9.72 33.35
C ALA A 817 0.49 -10.22 34.68
N ASP A 818 -0.36 -10.72 35.59
CA ASP A 818 0.05 -11.28 36.88
C ASP A 818 0.83 -12.59 36.72
N ASP A 819 0.40 -13.49 35.83
CA ASP A 819 1.12 -14.72 35.55
C ASP A 819 2.47 -14.44 34.87
N ILE A 820 2.53 -13.47 33.94
CA ILE A 820 3.77 -13.06 33.25
C ILE A 820 4.82 -12.59 34.26
N ALA A 821 4.42 -11.81 35.28
CA ALA A 821 5.35 -11.34 36.30
C ALA A 821 6.01 -12.49 37.08
N ARG A 822 5.33 -13.65 37.17
CA ARG A 822 5.82 -14.84 37.88
C ARG A 822 6.53 -15.84 36.96
N LEU A 823 6.12 -15.93 35.71
CA LEU A 823 6.63 -16.88 34.71
C LEU A 823 7.86 -16.36 33.97
N SER A 824 7.93 -15.06 33.66
CA SER A 824 9.05 -14.49 32.90
C SER A 824 10.44 -14.74 33.50
N PRO A 825 10.66 -14.77 34.84
CA PRO A 825 11.96 -15.14 35.40
C PRO A 825 12.32 -16.63 35.19
N LEU A 826 11.32 -17.50 34.98
CA LEU A 826 11.49 -18.94 34.80
C LEU A 826 11.69 -19.34 33.34
N PHE A 827 11.33 -18.46 32.39
CA PHE A 827 11.47 -18.65 30.95
C PHE A 827 12.11 -17.40 30.31
N PRO A 828 13.41 -17.13 30.58
CA PRO A 828 14.06 -15.88 30.17
C PRO A 828 14.24 -15.74 28.64
N ASP A 829 14.19 -16.86 27.91
CA ASP A 829 14.55 -16.93 26.49
C ASP A 829 13.32 -16.92 25.54
N ILE A 830 12.13 -16.60 26.05
CA ILE A 830 10.90 -16.49 25.25
C ILE A 830 10.23 -15.13 25.43
N GLU A 831 9.45 -14.73 24.42
CA GLU A 831 8.70 -13.49 24.44
C GLU A 831 7.35 -13.70 25.14
N PHE A 832 6.99 -12.78 26.04
CA PHE A 832 5.68 -12.79 26.72
C PHE A 832 4.78 -11.68 26.20
N ILE A 833 3.51 -12.01 25.94
CA ILE A 833 2.49 -11.05 25.51
C ILE A 833 1.33 -11.07 26.51
N PRO A 834 0.94 -9.93 27.09
CA PRO A 834 -0.21 -9.88 27.99
C PRO A 834 -1.52 -10.14 27.22
N ALA A 835 -2.32 -11.08 27.71
CA ALA A 835 -3.68 -11.30 27.21
C ALA A 835 -4.60 -10.13 27.63
N SER A 836 -5.45 -9.66 26.71
CA SER A 836 -6.41 -8.59 26.98
C SER A 836 -7.60 -9.04 27.83
N ARG A 837 -7.84 -10.37 27.89
CA ARG A 837 -8.87 -11.03 28.69
C ARG A 837 -8.43 -12.47 29.01
N ASP A 838 -9.06 -13.06 30.01
CA ASP A 838 -8.88 -14.46 30.40
C ASP A 838 -10.21 -15.08 30.85
N ALA A 839 -10.22 -16.40 31.03
CA ALA A 839 -11.42 -17.14 31.36
C ALA A 839 -11.60 -17.43 32.87
N SER A 840 -10.93 -16.69 33.76
CA SER A 840 -11.03 -16.88 35.23
C SER A 840 -12.46 -16.73 35.73
N ALA A 841 -13.21 -15.76 35.20
CA ALA A 841 -14.61 -15.56 35.58
C ALA A 841 -15.51 -16.75 35.19
N ARG A 842 -15.15 -17.51 34.14
CA ARG A 842 -15.97 -18.61 33.58
C ARG A 842 -15.56 -19.98 34.10
N TYR A 843 -14.26 -20.21 34.35
CA TYR A 843 -13.70 -21.53 34.70
C TYR A 843 -12.83 -21.53 35.96
N GLY A 844 -12.71 -20.39 36.66
CA GLY A 844 -12.00 -20.28 37.95
C GLY A 844 -10.47 -20.26 37.85
N LYS A 845 -9.90 -20.33 36.65
CA LYS A 845 -8.47 -20.20 36.37
C LYS A 845 -8.24 -19.32 35.13
N PRO A 846 -7.09 -18.65 35.01
CA PRO A 846 -6.78 -17.69 33.94
C PRO A 846 -6.42 -18.38 32.61
N TYR A 847 -7.33 -19.21 32.08
CA TYR A 847 -7.13 -19.81 30.76
C TYR A 847 -7.24 -18.75 29.66
N ILE A 848 -6.39 -18.86 28.65
CA ILE A 848 -6.39 -17.95 27.51
C ILE A 848 -7.30 -18.48 26.40
N TYR A 849 -8.18 -17.62 25.89
CA TYR A 849 -9.07 -17.95 24.80
C TYR A 849 -8.28 -18.29 23.53
N PHE A 850 -8.66 -19.36 22.84
CA PHE A 850 -7.98 -19.83 21.64
C PHE A 850 -7.96 -18.77 20.54
N ARG A 851 -9.04 -17.98 20.42
CA ARG A 851 -9.11 -16.88 19.47
C ARG A 851 -8.01 -15.84 19.71
N ASP A 852 -7.72 -15.50 20.96
CA ASP A 852 -6.75 -14.46 21.29
C ASP A 852 -5.32 -14.94 20.95
N LEU A 853 -5.06 -16.24 21.09
CA LEU A 853 -3.84 -16.89 20.61
C LEU A 853 -3.74 -16.85 19.07
N VAL A 854 -4.85 -17.09 18.36
CA VAL A 854 -4.91 -16.97 16.89
C VAL A 854 -4.66 -15.54 16.44
N ASP A 855 -5.26 -14.54 17.09
CA ASP A 855 -5.04 -13.13 16.78
C ASP A 855 -3.58 -12.73 17.04
N CYS A 856 -2.96 -13.28 18.09
CA CYS A 856 -1.53 -13.16 18.29
C CYS A 856 -0.74 -13.71 17.11
N CYS A 857 -1.02 -14.95 16.67
CA CYS A 857 -0.38 -15.58 15.51
C CYS A 857 -0.48 -14.75 14.23
N VAL A 858 -1.65 -14.15 13.96
CA VAL A 858 -1.88 -13.29 12.78
C VAL A 858 -0.95 -12.08 12.76
N ASN A 859 -0.67 -11.50 13.93
CA ASN A 859 0.15 -10.30 14.07
C ASN A 859 1.67 -10.56 14.03
N LEU A 860 2.10 -11.83 14.04
CA LEU A 860 3.53 -12.18 13.96
C LEU A 860 4.07 -11.99 12.54
N PRO A 861 5.39 -11.89 12.31
CA PRO A 861 5.93 -11.82 10.95
C PRO A 861 5.90 -13.15 10.19
N SER A 862 5.87 -14.30 10.88
CA SER A 862 5.89 -15.64 10.28
C SER A 862 4.62 -15.94 9.49
N ALA A 863 4.71 -16.50 8.28
CA ALA A 863 3.53 -16.83 7.46
C ALA A 863 2.71 -18.00 8.04
N ILE A 864 3.42 -18.99 8.60
CA ILE A 864 2.85 -20.11 9.33
C ILE A 864 3.07 -19.89 10.82
N SER A 865 2.05 -20.16 11.63
CA SER A 865 2.14 -20.13 13.08
C SER A 865 1.54 -21.39 13.69
N GLY A 866 1.94 -21.71 14.91
CA GLY A 866 1.45 -22.86 15.66
C GLY A 866 0.85 -22.45 17.00
N ILE A 867 -0.12 -23.24 17.45
CA ILE A 867 -0.59 -23.26 18.82
C ILE A 867 -0.39 -24.67 19.34
N ALA A 868 0.38 -24.80 20.42
CA ALA A 868 0.67 -26.07 21.04
C ALA A 868 0.50 -25.95 22.56
N LYS A 869 0.07 -27.04 23.20
CA LYS A 869 0.03 -27.13 24.65
C LYS A 869 1.46 -27.13 25.20
N ALA A 870 1.72 -26.34 26.23
CA ALA A 870 3.07 -26.04 26.69
C ALA A 870 3.82 -27.23 27.33
N ASP A 871 3.19 -28.37 27.55
CA ASP A 871 3.80 -29.58 28.15
C ASP A 871 4.14 -30.66 27.11
N ILE A 872 4.15 -30.29 25.82
CA ILE A 872 4.41 -31.20 24.70
C ILE A 872 5.80 -30.97 24.12
N ILE A 873 6.61 -32.03 24.09
CA ILE A 873 7.94 -32.04 23.46
C ILE A 873 7.77 -32.29 21.96
N LEU A 874 8.34 -31.41 21.13
CA LEU A 874 8.30 -31.50 19.67
C LEU A 874 9.67 -31.90 19.10
N PRO A 875 9.72 -32.76 18.07
CA PRO A 875 10.98 -33.18 17.46
C PRO A 875 11.54 -32.12 16.51
N PRO A 876 12.87 -32.10 16.28
CA PRO A 876 13.53 -31.07 15.47
C PRO A 876 13.12 -31.07 13.99
N GLU A 877 12.71 -32.22 13.45
CA GLU A 877 12.28 -32.38 12.06
C GLU A 877 10.93 -31.71 11.77
N LEU A 878 10.15 -31.37 12.81
CA LEU A 878 8.80 -30.84 12.65
C LEU A 878 8.76 -29.42 12.09
N MET A 879 9.67 -28.54 12.52
CA MET A 879 9.70 -27.15 12.07
C MET A 879 9.90 -27.02 10.55
N PRO A 880 10.95 -27.62 9.94
CA PRO A 880 11.14 -27.51 8.49
C PRO A 880 9.99 -28.15 7.71
N PHE A 881 9.42 -29.25 8.21
CA PHE A 881 8.23 -29.87 7.62
C PHE A 881 7.02 -28.93 7.65
N VAL A 882 6.71 -28.32 8.79
CA VAL A 882 5.59 -27.37 8.93
C VAL A 882 5.81 -26.13 8.06
N ALA A 883 7.03 -25.62 7.98
CA ALA A 883 7.37 -24.48 7.13
C ALA A 883 7.10 -24.77 5.64
N GLN A 884 7.34 -26.01 5.20
CA GLN A 884 7.13 -26.45 3.83
C GLN A 884 5.66 -26.78 3.54
N GLU A 885 5.01 -27.54 4.43
CA GLU A 885 3.70 -28.14 4.17
C GLU A 885 2.53 -27.27 4.64
N GLY A 886 2.77 -26.27 5.50
CA GLY A 886 1.71 -25.53 6.20
C GLY A 886 0.96 -24.50 5.35
N GLN A 887 1.45 -24.15 4.17
CA GLN A 887 0.86 -23.08 3.35
C GLN A 887 -0.58 -23.42 2.92
N GLY A 888 -1.51 -22.48 3.18
CA GLY A 888 -2.93 -22.64 2.87
C GLY A 888 -3.61 -23.85 3.54
N SER A 889 -3.02 -24.43 4.58
CA SER A 889 -3.54 -25.64 5.23
C SER A 889 -3.41 -25.55 6.76
N ILE A 890 -4.01 -26.53 7.42
CA ILE A 890 -3.75 -26.84 8.83
C ILE A 890 -2.95 -28.14 8.93
N ILE A 891 -1.95 -28.18 9.80
CA ILE A 891 -1.20 -29.38 10.17
C ILE A 891 -1.43 -29.64 11.65
N PHE A 892 -1.83 -30.86 12.01
CA PHE A 892 -2.04 -31.24 13.41
C PHE A 892 -1.64 -32.70 13.62
N GLY A 893 -1.46 -33.09 14.88
CA GLY A 893 -1.11 -34.47 15.19
C GLY A 893 -1.37 -34.85 16.64
N SER A 894 -1.28 -36.15 16.90
CA SER A 894 -1.38 -36.72 18.25
C SER A 894 0.00 -36.82 18.90
N ARG A 895 0.02 -37.25 20.16
CA ARG A 895 1.20 -37.40 21.02
C ARG A 895 1.36 -38.82 21.55
N LEU A 896 2.57 -39.13 22.03
CA LEU A 896 2.89 -40.29 22.84
C LEU A 896 2.97 -39.89 24.32
N ASP A 897 2.22 -40.57 25.17
CA ASP A 897 2.34 -40.45 26.62
C ASP A 897 3.48 -41.35 27.13
N THR A 898 4.46 -40.76 27.81
CA THR A 898 5.72 -41.39 28.23
C THR A 898 6.00 -41.16 29.71
N ASP A 899 6.72 -42.08 30.35
CA ASP A 899 7.12 -41.91 31.76
C ASP A 899 8.35 -40.99 31.92
N SER A 900 9.12 -40.78 30.86
CA SER A 900 10.21 -39.80 30.79
C SER A 900 10.47 -39.34 29.34
N ALA A 901 11.04 -38.13 29.19
CA ALA A 901 11.34 -37.54 27.89
C ALA A 901 12.35 -38.36 27.04
N ASP A 902 13.21 -39.13 27.71
CA ASP A 902 14.31 -39.90 27.10
C ASP A 902 13.84 -41.24 26.49
N LEU A 903 12.63 -41.70 26.81
CA LEU A 903 12.10 -42.95 26.26
C LEU A 903 11.70 -42.77 24.80
N ALA A 904 12.13 -43.70 23.93
CA ALA A 904 11.80 -43.70 22.51
C ALA A 904 10.37 -44.21 22.22
N THR A 905 9.73 -44.87 23.19
CA THR A 905 8.41 -45.51 23.07
C THR A 905 7.47 -45.03 24.17
N GLY A 906 6.18 -44.91 23.85
CA GLY A 906 5.12 -44.53 24.79
C GLY A 906 3.76 -45.04 24.32
N ASP A 907 2.73 -44.76 25.11
CA ASP A 907 1.36 -45.12 24.73
C ASP A 907 0.77 -44.02 23.84
N GLU A 908 0.18 -44.38 22.71
CA GLU A 908 -0.45 -43.42 21.82
C GLU A 908 -1.68 -42.77 22.48
N HIS A 909 -1.71 -41.44 22.46
CA HIS A 909 -2.85 -40.70 22.95
C HIS A 909 -4.04 -40.85 21.99
N SER A 910 -5.05 -41.59 22.43
CA SER A 910 -6.22 -41.95 21.61
C SER A 910 -7.39 -40.94 21.66
N GLY A 911 -7.17 -39.74 22.24
CA GLY A 911 -8.25 -38.85 22.67
C GLY A 911 -8.13 -37.37 22.35
N GLY A 912 -7.28 -36.94 21.40
CA GLY A 912 -7.10 -35.52 21.09
C GLY A 912 -5.93 -35.16 20.18
N PHE A 913 -5.72 -33.86 19.95
CA PHE A 913 -4.63 -33.28 19.18
C PHE A 913 -3.99 -32.11 19.93
N ASP A 914 -2.77 -32.25 20.45
CA ASP A 914 -2.24 -31.24 21.39
C ASP A 914 -1.43 -30.11 20.73
N TYR A 915 -1.30 -30.14 19.40
CA TYR A 915 -0.66 -29.08 18.62
C TYR A 915 -1.30 -28.95 17.24
N ILE A 916 -1.39 -27.71 16.80
CA ILE A 916 -1.89 -27.31 15.49
C ILE A 916 -0.99 -26.22 14.92
N PHE A 917 -0.65 -26.33 13.64
CA PHE A 917 0.03 -25.33 12.85
C PHE A 917 -0.87 -24.93 11.69
N PHE A 918 -0.89 -23.65 11.35
CA PHE A 918 -1.79 -23.14 10.34
C PHE A 918 -1.21 -21.93 9.63
N ASP A 919 -1.59 -21.79 8.37
CA ASP A 919 -1.45 -20.55 7.62
C ASP A 919 -2.38 -19.46 8.21
N LYS A 920 -1.90 -18.23 8.30
CA LYS A 920 -2.68 -17.11 8.86
C LYS A 920 -4.04 -16.90 8.20
N SER A 921 -4.21 -17.29 6.94
CA SER A 921 -5.50 -17.24 6.24
C SER A 921 -6.61 -18.03 6.97
N VAL A 922 -6.24 -19.03 7.77
CA VAL A 922 -7.17 -19.86 8.55
C VAL A 922 -7.77 -19.12 9.75
N ALA A 923 -7.16 -18.00 10.17
CA ALA A 923 -7.56 -17.29 11.38
C ALA A 923 -9.03 -16.87 11.37
N ASN A 924 -9.61 -16.52 10.23
CA ASN A 924 -10.99 -15.99 10.15
C ASN A 924 -12.09 -17.01 10.46
N TYR A 925 -11.76 -18.31 10.53
CA TYR A 925 -12.74 -19.37 10.79
C TYR A 925 -12.98 -19.65 12.28
N TYR A 926 -12.26 -18.98 13.19
CA TYR A 926 -12.41 -19.17 14.63
C TYR A 926 -13.31 -18.09 15.28
N PRO A 927 -14.47 -18.44 15.86
CA PRO A 927 -15.32 -17.52 16.60
C PRO A 927 -14.64 -16.90 17.85
N ARG A 928 -15.09 -15.71 18.26
CA ARG A 928 -14.47 -14.90 19.33
C ARG A 928 -14.70 -15.40 20.76
N GLU A 929 -15.83 -16.03 21.08
CA GLU A 929 -16.21 -16.35 22.48
C GLU A 929 -16.07 -17.84 22.84
N SER A 930 -15.20 -18.55 22.10
CA SER A 930 -15.11 -20.01 22.09
C SER A 930 -14.07 -20.59 23.07
N PHE A 931 -13.52 -21.77 22.78
CA PHE A 931 -12.68 -22.58 23.66
C PHE A 931 -11.39 -21.88 24.12
N CYS A 932 -10.81 -22.33 25.23
CA CYS A 932 -9.51 -21.90 25.73
C CYS A 932 -8.46 -22.99 25.56
N LEU A 933 -7.19 -22.60 25.36
CA LEU A 933 -6.08 -23.56 25.25
C LEU A 933 -5.95 -24.37 26.56
N GLY A 934 -5.86 -25.70 26.43
CA GLY A 934 -5.66 -26.62 27.55
C GLY A 934 -6.94 -27.07 28.29
N LEU A 935 -8.12 -26.55 27.93
CA LEU A 935 -9.42 -27.05 28.41
C LEU A 935 -9.98 -28.16 27.52
N TYR A 936 -10.79 -29.08 28.06
CA TYR A 936 -11.35 -30.18 27.28
C TYR A 936 -11.98 -29.75 25.93
N TRP A 937 -11.77 -30.54 24.88
CA TRP A 937 -12.34 -30.40 23.53
C TRP A 937 -11.83 -29.22 22.67
N TRP A 938 -10.91 -28.39 23.18
CA TRP A 938 -10.34 -27.26 22.44
C TRP A 938 -9.66 -27.68 21.13
N ASP A 939 -9.01 -28.84 21.16
CA ASP A 939 -8.22 -29.45 20.11
C ASP A 939 -9.07 -30.02 18.99
N TYR A 940 -10.15 -30.73 19.34
CA TYR A 940 -11.16 -31.15 18.37
C TYR A 940 -11.78 -29.94 17.68
N TRP A 941 -12.16 -28.93 18.46
CA TRP A 941 -12.75 -27.70 17.94
C TRP A 941 -11.78 -26.94 17.02
N ALA A 942 -10.52 -26.79 17.44
CA ALA A 942 -9.49 -26.06 16.70
C ALA A 942 -9.23 -26.65 15.31
N VAL A 943 -9.35 -27.97 15.17
CA VAL A 943 -9.16 -28.68 13.90
C VAL A 943 -10.46 -28.72 13.07
N LEU A 944 -11.60 -28.90 13.73
CA LEU A 944 -12.89 -29.04 13.08
C LEU A 944 -13.36 -27.75 12.39
N MET A 945 -13.12 -26.57 12.99
CA MET A 945 -13.60 -25.29 12.43
C MET A 945 -13.04 -24.98 11.04
N PRO A 946 -11.72 -25.10 10.79
CA PRO A 946 -11.19 -24.97 9.44
C PRO A 946 -11.67 -26.07 8.49
N ILE A 947 -11.76 -27.33 8.95
CA ILE A 947 -12.24 -28.46 8.12
C ILE A 947 -13.68 -28.20 7.63
N ALA A 948 -14.57 -27.76 8.54
CA ALA A 948 -15.95 -27.43 8.21
C ALA A 948 -16.05 -26.24 7.22
N ALA A 949 -15.06 -25.37 7.19
CA ALA A 949 -14.94 -24.26 6.24
C ALA A 949 -14.24 -24.64 4.92
N GLY A 950 -13.88 -25.91 4.72
CA GLY A 950 -13.24 -26.40 3.50
C GLY A 950 -11.72 -26.17 3.43
N VAL A 951 -11.08 -25.84 4.55
CA VAL A 951 -9.61 -25.69 4.61
C VAL A 951 -8.95 -27.07 4.49
N THR A 952 -7.87 -27.15 3.72
CA THR A 952 -7.09 -28.39 3.59
C THR A 952 -6.47 -28.75 4.94
N ALA A 953 -6.73 -29.97 5.41
CA ALA A 953 -6.28 -30.47 6.69
C ALA A 953 -5.30 -31.64 6.53
N LYS A 954 -4.10 -31.51 7.09
CA LYS A 954 -3.02 -32.50 7.04
C LYS A 954 -2.77 -33.05 8.44
N ARG A 955 -2.94 -34.35 8.61
CA ARG A 955 -2.78 -35.05 9.89
C ARG A 955 -1.47 -35.83 9.87
N LEU A 956 -0.61 -35.62 10.88
CA LEU A 956 0.58 -36.44 11.03
C LEU A 956 0.20 -37.89 11.32
N GLU A 957 0.70 -38.80 10.50
CA GLU A 957 0.31 -40.22 10.51
C GLU A 957 0.78 -40.94 11.78
N LEU A 958 1.99 -40.63 12.23
CA LEU A 958 2.57 -41.15 13.46
C LEU A 958 2.55 -40.08 14.58
N PRO A 959 2.28 -40.46 15.83
CA PRO A 959 2.38 -39.54 16.97
C PRO A 959 3.86 -39.26 17.28
N ILE A 960 4.33 -38.10 16.82
CA ILE A 960 5.75 -37.71 16.91
C ILE A 960 6.06 -36.84 18.13
N ALA A 961 5.03 -36.22 18.73
CA ALA A 961 5.17 -35.38 19.90
C ALA A 961 5.13 -36.23 21.17
N LYS A 962 5.85 -35.83 22.22
CA LYS A 962 5.86 -36.56 23.50
C LYS A 962 5.28 -35.74 24.62
N HIS A 963 4.59 -36.40 25.54
CA HIS A 963 4.11 -35.83 26.79
C HIS A 963 4.59 -36.70 27.95
N VAL A 964 5.20 -36.06 28.96
CA VAL A 964 5.68 -36.74 30.16
C VAL A 964 4.54 -36.79 31.17
N ARG A 965 4.16 -37.99 31.60
CA ARG A 965 3.02 -38.18 32.51
C ARG A 965 3.23 -37.42 33.81
N HIS A 966 2.23 -36.62 34.17
CA HIS A 966 2.15 -35.97 35.47
C HIS A 966 0.73 -36.13 36.05
N GLN A 967 0.56 -35.95 37.35
CA GLN A 967 -0.74 -36.10 38.01
C GLN A 967 -1.72 -35.05 37.51
N THR A 968 -2.87 -35.50 36.97
CA THR A 968 -3.99 -34.64 36.59
C THR A 968 -5.27 -35.16 37.25
N SER A 969 -6.06 -34.28 37.86
CA SER A 969 -7.39 -34.64 38.40
C SER A 969 -8.46 -34.44 37.32
N PRO A 970 -9.13 -35.50 36.83
CA PRO A 970 -10.15 -35.37 35.79
C PRO A 970 -11.40 -34.65 36.31
N ASN A 971 -11.81 -33.57 35.65
CA ASN A 971 -13.05 -32.86 35.93
C ASN A 971 -14.12 -33.27 34.89
N LEU A 972 -14.81 -34.38 35.19
CA LEU A 972 -15.83 -34.97 34.31
C LEU A 972 -17.02 -34.04 34.06
N GLU A 973 -17.35 -33.16 35.00
CA GLU A 973 -18.45 -32.19 34.84
C GLU A 973 -18.08 -31.12 33.81
N LEU A 974 -16.87 -30.56 33.90
CA LEU A 974 -16.35 -29.60 32.93
C LEU A 974 -16.19 -30.24 31.55
N TRP A 975 -15.72 -31.49 31.48
CA TRP A 975 -15.64 -32.26 30.22
C TRP A 975 -17.03 -32.41 29.57
N ARG A 976 -18.07 -32.74 30.35
CA ARG A 976 -19.45 -32.86 29.84
C ARG A 976 -19.97 -31.52 29.33
N LYS A 977 -19.79 -30.45 30.11
CA LYS A 977 -20.25 -29.10 29.76
C LYS A 977 -19.66 -28.62 28.44
N LEU A 978 -18.34 -28.74 28.30
CA LEU A 978 -17.62 -28.31 27.10
C LEU A 978 -17.92 -29.21 25.88
N GLY A 979 -18.14 -30.51 26.08
CA GLY A 979 -18.56 -31.41 25.00
C GLY A 979 -19.93 -31.05 24.42
N LEU A 980 -20.88 -30.67 25.27
CA LEU A 980 -22.19 -30.17 24.82
C LEU A 980 -22.09 -28.79 24.15
N GLU A 981 -21.11 -27.97 24.53
CA GLU A 981 -20.83 -26.70 23.86
C GLU A 981 -20.24 -26.93 22.46
N LEU A 982 -19.32 -27.88 22.30
CA LEU A 982 -18.78 -28.29 21.00
C LEU A 982 -19.86 -28.84 20.08
N ALA A 983 -20.83 -29.58 20.61
CA ALA A 983 -21.93 -30.16 19.84
C ALA A 983 -22.79 -29.14 19.06
N ARG A 984 -22.71 -27.85 19.42
CA ARG A 984 -23.36 -26.77 18.67
C ARG A 984 -22.68 -26.46 17.32
N TYR A 985 -21.45 -26.92 17.13
CA TYR A 985 -20.63 -26.65 15.96
C TYR A 985 -20.53 -27.85 15.00
N ALA A 986 -20.92 -29.06 15.43
CA ALA A 986 -20.95 -30.26 14.60
C ALA A 986 -22.20 -31.10 14.90
N GLU A 987 -23.17 -31.06 14.00
CA GLU A 987 -24.41 -31.82 14.07
C GLU A 987 -24.18 -33.33 13.88
N THR A 988 -25.05 -34.14 14.49
CA THR A 988 -25.02 -35.61 14.38
C THR A 988 -26.42 -36.18 14.24
N ASP A 989 -26.50 -37.38 13.66
CA ASP A 989 -27.77 -38.12 13.46
C ASP A 989 -28.46 -38.57 14.76
N TYR A 990 -27.82 -38.36 15.91
CA TYR A 990 -28.37 -38.60 17.24
C TYR A 990 -28.15 -37.39 18.15
N ALA A 991 -29.00 -37.24 19.17
CA ALA A 991 -28.85 -36.19 20.15
C ALA A 991 -27.59 -36.39 21.02
N VAL A 992 -26.73 -35.37 21.08
CA VAL A 992 -25.56 -35.36 21.96
C VAL A 992 -26.01 -35.01 23.38
N THR A 993 -25.91 -35.98 24.29
CA THR A 993 -26.28 -35.89 25.71
C THR A 993 -25.09 -36.33 26.58
N PRO A 994 -25.08 -36.06 27.90
CA PRO A 994 -24.00 -36.47 28.79
C PRO A 994 -23.62 -37.96 28.71
N ASP A 995 -24.56 -38.84 28.36
CA ASP A 995 -24.35 -40.29 28.24
C ASP A 995 -23.83 -40.70 26.85
N THR A 996 -24.11 -39.90 25.80
CA THR A 996 -23.66 -40.18 24.43
C THR A 996 -22.36 -39.46 24.05
N LEU A 997 -21.84 -38.55 24.89
CA LEU A 997 -20.62 -37.78 24.62
C LEU A 997 -19.37 -38.62 24.34
N ALA A 998 -19.21 -39.79 24.96
CA ALA A 998 -18.07 -40.66 24.67
C ALA A 998 -18.14 -41.26 23.25
N ASN A 999 -19.35 -41.54 22.76
CA ASN A 999 -19.56 -41.96 21.37
C ASN A 999 -19.38 -40.78 20.41
N TYR A 1000 -19.81 -39.58 20.84
CA TYR A 1000 -19.61 -38.33 20.09
C TYR A 1000 -18.12 -38.02 19.89
N GLN A 1001 -17.28 -38.20 20.93
CA GLN A 1001 -15.84 -38.03 20.81
C GLN A 1001 -15.21 -38.96 19.77
N LYS A 1002 -15.59 -40.26 19.79
CA LYS A 1002 -15.12 -41.24 18.82
C LYS A 1002 -15.55 -40.88 17.41
N LEU A 1003 -16.79 -40.42 17.25
CA LEU A 1003 -17.32 -39.97 15.97
C LEU A 1003 -16.52 -38.76 15.46
N LEU A 1004 -16.34 -37.71 16.26
CA LEU A 1004 -15.57 -36.52 15.87
C LEU A 1004 -14.12 -36.86 15.50
N PHE A 1005 -13.47 -37.73 16.26
CA PHE A 1005 -12.12 -38.18 15.95
C PHE A 1005 -12.07 -38.87 14.57
N GLN A 1006 -13.04 -39.74 14.29
CA GLN A 1006 -13.16 -40.40 13.00
C GLN A 1006 -13.49 -39.41 11.88
N THR A 1007 -14.41 -38.47 12.10
CA THR A 1007 -14.77 -37.43 11.13
C THR A 1007 -13.57 -36.56 10.77
N ILE A 1008 -12.78 -36.12 11.75
CA ILE A 1008 -11.55 -35.34 11.51
C ILE A 1008 -10.55 -36.19 10.71
N LYS A 1009 -10.41 -37.48 11.04
CA LYS A 1009 -9.52 -38.39 10.31
C LYS A 1009 -9.96 -38.61 8.86
N ASP A 1010 -11.25 -38.75 8.61
CA ASP A 1010 -11.81 -38.97 7.26
C ASP A 1010 -11.74 -37.70 6.40
N ASN A 1011 -11.73 -36.52 7.03
CA ASN A 1011 -11.63 -35.22 6.35
C ASN A 1011 -10.22 -34.60 6.44
N SER A 1012 -9.19 -35.40 6.72
CA SER A 1012 -7.80 -34.96 6.69
C SER A 1012 -6.91 -35.93 5.91
N THR A 1013 -5.88 -35.39 5.26
CA THR A 1013 -4.87 -36.19 4.56
C THR A 1013 -3.78 -36.62 5.53
N ALA A 1014 -3.49 -37.92 5.61
CA ALA A 1014 -2.38 -38.43 6.39
C ALA A 1014 -1.04 -38.03 5.74
N VAL A 1015 -0.14 -37.44 6.52
CA VAL A 1015 1.20 -37.02 6.09
C VAL A 1015 2.25 -37.57 7.04
N SER A 1016 3.39 -37.98 6.50
CA SER A 1016 4.51 -38.52 7.27
C SER A 1016 5.69 -37.55 7.23
N LEU A 1017 6.39 -37.40 8.36
CA LEU A 1017 7.66 -36.67 8.37
C LEU A 1017 8.67 -37.38 7.46
N PRO A 1018 9.53 -36.65 6.72
CA PRO A 1018 10.61 -37.25 5.97
C PRO A 1018 11.48 -38.11 6.89
N SER A 1019 11.82 -39.32 6.44
CA SER A 1019 12.77 -40.17 7.16
C SER A 1019 14.12 -39.45 7.21
N SER A 1020 14.61 -39.15 8.41
CA SER A 1020 15.98 -38.64 8.62
C SER A 1020 17.02 -39.67 8.20
#